data_AF-A0A388LYE4-F1
#
_entry.id   AF-A0A388LYE4-F1
#
_cell.length_a   1.000
_cell.length_b   1.000
_cell.length_c   1.000
_cell.angle_alpha   90.00
_cell.angle_beta   90.00
_cell.angle_gamma   90.00
#
_symmetry.space_group_name_H-M   'P 1'
#
loop_
_entity.id
_entity.type
_entity.pdbx_description
1 polymer ?
#
loop_
_entity_poly.entity_id
_entity_poly.type
_entity_poly.pdbx_seq_one_letter_code
_entity_poly.pdbx_strand_id
1 'polypeptide(L)'
;MVVKSSMSRGASGNCEASWVLHRCHPRPSPQSLAIPVGTACKLLATAPPSPLQARYTHLRNGRMPVFPGLTRSPLVRKSLCVRCAAEATQVETKDQNQPPQTSQGEEKKEVRILSITDDTQSLRARCQERLKFEIEYGLKRGTTDNAYLIRGDNCVALINVPDESFSKTFVSALTGVIGLDEISYLVLGHLSPKRLDALFSLLNARSAKDPLQVYCSNPAAKLLLSSLPEGITDGQQLKVNVVKADGVLDLGKGHKLQLLLTPTPRWPDGMCVYDPFNQLLYTHKLFSAHVCTESDFDVGGWELFGSDWQFFYDCMLAPTPTQAASALEKLPIVAQFEKPSYKGKSGLTVAKADLSFVWSSIMRLLNLSPDKAAALARMQADGDSNGALVVSAICPIHGPIVRTAVTELVREYRQWTEEKVKQNKDVMIAVIYASAYGNTAALAQAISRGISKAGVGIETINCEFTGSEEVVSVVRKSGGFVIGSPTLAGHMPTPVQEALGGILRDSNARSKPCGVFGSFGWSGEAVDEMEQRLKDGGFSFGFPPIRCKFKPTEATLQLCEESGTDLAQVVIKAQRKKDSTAKPTFSTASDVEQAVGRVVGSLCVLAARSGDAESAMLASWVSQASFVPPGITIAVAKDRAVEGLILPGGKFALNILGQGKAGPISKQLLKPFKPGEPRFGDLPISTASNGCTLLDDALAHLECSVVNRMETGDHWIVYATVDSGKLIDDSSLTAVHHRKTGSRY
;
A
#
# COMPACT_ATOMS: atom_id res chain seq x y z
N MET A 1 13.04 -22.85 -62.94
CA MET A 1 14.49 -23.07 -63.14
C MET A 1 15.07 -23.33 -61.75
N VAL A 2 15.15 -24.57 -61.24
CA VAL A 2 16.14 -25.66 -61.53
C VAL A 2 17.56 -25.07 -61.44
N VAL A 3 18.45 -25.43 -60.51
CA VAL A 3 19.19 -26.70 -60.27
C VAL A 3 19.89 -26.55 -58.89
N LYS A 4 19.72 -27.35 -57.82
CA LYS A 4 20.16 -28.72 -57.48
C LYS A 4 21.67 -29.04 -57.63
N SER A 5 22.41 -29.22 -56.52
CA SER A 5 23.39 -30.32 -56.45
C SER A 5 23.59 -30.83 -55.03
N SER A 6 23.79 -32.15 -54.97
CA SER A 6 23.77 -33.08 -53.86
C SER A 6 25.06 -33.92 -53.90
N MET A 7 25.54 -34.42 -52.76
CA MET A 7 26.20 -35.74 -52.53
C MET A 7 26.76 -35.74 -51.08
N SER A 8 26.31 -36.58 -50.13
CA SER A 8 26.52 -38.04 -49.91
C SER A 8 28.01 -38.41 -49.75
N ARG A 9 28.51 -39.26 -48.84
CA ARG A 9 28.02 -40.24 -47.84
C ARG A 9 29.26 -40.71 -47.04
N GLY A 10 29.10 -41.23 -45.83
CA GLY A 10 30.13 -42.03 -45.13
C GLY A 10 29.72 -42.39 -43.70
N ALA A 11 29.67 -43.68 -43.37
CA ALA A 11 29.00 -44.27 -42.20
C ALA A 11 29.97 -44.94 -41.22
N SER A 12 29.54 -45.10 -39.96
CA SER A 12 29.84 -46.17 -38.96
C SER A 12 29.63 -45.59 -37.53
N GLY A 13 29.04 -46.25 -36.52
CA GLY A 13 28.53 -47.60 -36.33
C GLY A 13 27.66 -47.69 -35.05
N ASN A 14 26.89 -48.78 -34.97
CA ASN A 14 25.89 -49.13 -33.95
C ASN A 14 26.45 -49.42 -32.55
N CYS A 15 25.59 -49.30 -31.52
CA CYS A 15 25.34 -50.33 -30.49
C CYS A 15 24.05 -50.03 -29.69
N GLU A 16 23.00 -50.82 -29.93
CA GLU A 16 21.86 -51.04 -29.03
C GLU A 16 22.04 -52.40 -28.33
N ALA A 17 21.63 -52.50 -27.06
CA ALA A 17 21.45 -53.78 -26.38
C ALA A 17 20.21 -53.72 -25.46
N SER A 18 19.27 -54.61 -25.76
CA SER A 18 18.03 -54.91 -25.05
C SER A 18 18.23 -56.09 -24.10
N TRP A 19 17.58 -56.11 -22.91
CA TRP A 19 17.27 -57.36 -22.18
C TRP A 19 15.94 -57.28 -21.39
N VAL A 20 14.91 -57.90 -21.98
CA VAL A 20 13.97 -58.93 -21.49
C VAL A 20 13.28 -58.85 -20.10
N LEU A 21 11.96 -59.02 -20.16
CA LEU A 21 10.92 -59.26 -19.13
C LEU A 21 11.02 -60.62 -18.40
N HIS A 22 10.60 -60.65 -17.12
CA HIS A 22 9.85 -61.78 -16.56
C HIS A 22 8.74 -61.33 -15.59
N ARG A 23 7.54 -61.91 -15.77
CA ARG A 23 6.35 -61.79 -14.90
C ARG A 23 6.43 -62.79 -13.75
N CYS A 24 5.85 -62.45 -12.59
CA CYS A 24 5.08 -63.38 -11.74
C CYS A 24 4.32 -62.64 -10.61
N HIS A 25 3.07 -63.07 -10.36
CA HIS A 25 2.25 -62.88 -9.14
C HIS A 25 1.60 -64.24 -8.83
N PRO A 26 1.24 -64.63 -7.58
CA PRO A 26 0.33 -63.91 -6.66
C PRO A 26 0.63 -64.02 -5.11
N ARG A 27 -0.23 -63.40 -4.27
CA ARG A 27 -0.29 -63.23 -2.77
C ARG A 27 -0.49 -64.55 -1.95
N PRO A 28 -0.60 -64.63 -0.57
CA PRO A 28 -0.69 -63.62 0.54
C PRO A 28 0.13 -63.89 1.86
N SER A 29 -0.08 -63.04 2.89
CA SER A 29 0.43 -62.91 4.31
C SER A 29 0.30 -64.15 5.24
N PRO A 30 0.58 -64.16 6.59
CA PRO A 30 1.12 -63.16 7.56
C PRO A 30 2.20 -63.69 8.56
N GLN A 31 2.84 -62.83 9.38
CA GLN A 31 3.45 -63.12 10.72
C GLN A 31 4.07 -61.83 11.29
N SER A 32 3.49 -61.15 12.29
CA SER A 32 3.67 -61.33 13.74
C SER A 32 5.13 -61.26 14.23
N LEU A 33 5.50 -60.13 14.85
CA LEU A 33 6.58 -60.11 15.84
C LEU A 33 6.24 -59.08 16.92
N ALA A 34 6.21 -59.58 18.14
CA ALA A 34 5.83 -58.88 19.36
C ALA A 34 7.01 -58.97 20.35
N ILE A 35 7.10 -57.94 21.22
CA ILE A 35 7.64 -57.94 22.60
C ILE A 35 9.19 -57.88 22.74
N PRO A 36 9.81 -57.19 23.77
CA PRO A 36 9.24 -56.87 25.09
C PRO A 36 9.35 -55.44 25.66
N VAL A 37 8.57 -55.28 26.73
CA VAL A 37 8.51 -54.24 27.76
C VAL A 37 9.48 -54.56 28.92
N GLY A 38 10.01 -53.51 29.56
CA GLY A 38 10.66 -53.50 30.89
C GLY A 38 12.01 -52.73 30.85
N THR A 39 12.40 -51.82 31.76
CA THR A 39 11.96 -51.49 33.13
C THR A 39 12.49 -50.08 33.51
N ALA A 40 11.80 -49.46 34.46
CA ALA A 40 11.93 -48.16 35.14
C ALA A 40 13.32 -47.55 35.49
N CYS A 41 13.35 -46.20 35.53
CA CYS A 41 13.94 -45.36 36.60
C CYS A 41 13.53 -43.87 36.38
N LYS A 42 12.56 -43.30 37.12
CA LYS A 42 12.62 -42.55 38.42
C LYS A 42 13.04 -41.06 38.32
N LEU A 43 12.10 -40.20 38.75
CA LEU A 43 12.22 -38.83 39.35
C LEU A 43 12.72 -37.71 38.40
N LEU A 44 12.01 -36.59 38.21
CA LEU A 44 11.58 -35.60 39.21
C LEU A 44 10.29 -34.88 38.76
N ALA A 45 9.38 -34.70 39.72
CA ALA A 45 8.21 -33.83 39.61
C ALA A 45 8.55 -32.43 40.16
N THR A 46 8.14 -31.39 39.45
CA THR A 46 7.91 -30.05 40.04
C THR A 46 6.62 -29.48 39.45
N ALA A 47 5.64 -29.32 40.33
CA ALA A 47 4.32 -28.75 40.08
C ALA A 47 4.37 -27.20 39.98
N PRO A 48 3.30 -26.54 39.47
CA PRO A 48 3.28 -25.12 39.12
C PRO A 48 2.83 -24.22 40.29
N PRO A 49 3.06 -22.90 40.26
CA PRO A 49 2.43 -22.00 41.21
C PRO A 49 1.05 -21.52 40.72
N SER A 50 0.09 -21.61 41.63
CA SER A 50 -1.29 -21.10 41.57
C SER A 50 -1.39 -19.60 41.93
N PRO A 51 -2.57 -18.96 41.79
CA PRO A 51 -2.71 -17.50 41.67
C PRO A 51 -2.94 -16.79 43.01
N LEU A 52 -2.61 -15.49 43.06
CA LEU A 52 -2.94 -14.58 44.17
C LEU A 52 -4.07 -13.63 43.76
N GLN A 53 -5.24 -13.84 44.36
CA GLN A 53 -6.23 -12.79 44.63
C GLN A 53 -5.94 -12.21 46.02
N ALA A 54 -5.82 -10.89 46.12
CA ALA A 54 -5.94 -10.17 47.38
C ALA A 54 -7.27 -9.41 47.41
N ARG A 55 -8.11 -9.78 48.39
CA ARG A 55 -9.33 -9.09 48.81
C ARG A 55 -8.97 -7.87 49.66
N TYR A 56 -9.75 -6.80 49.53
CA TYR A 56 -10.04 -5.91 50.65
C TYR A 56 -11.54 -6.01 50.96
N THR A 57 -11.86 -6.52 52.16
CA THR A 57 -13.17 -6.50 52.83
C THR A 57 -13.21 -5.29 53.77
N HIS A 58 -14.32 -4.54 53.85
CA HIS A 58 -15.32 -4.52 54.95
C HIS A 58 -16.09 -3.17 54.86
N LEU A 59 -17.36 -2.94 55.22
CA LEU A 59 -18.41 -3.62 55.99
C LEU A 59 -19.78 -2.92 55.71
N ARG A 60 -20.87 -3.73 55.69
CA ARG A 60 -22.22 -3.58 56.32
C ARG A 60 -22.98 -2.24 56.22
N ASN A 61 -24.32 -2.15 56.13
CA ASN A 61 -25.49 -3.04 56.32
C ASN A 61 -26.73 -2.21 55.87
N GLY A 62 -27.82 -2.83 55.40
CA GLY A 62 -29.14 -2.16 55.46
C GLY A 62 -30.23 -2.55 54.45
N ARG A 63 -30.89 -3.68 54.70
CA ARG A 63 -32.34 -3.97 54.55
C ARG A 63 -33.16 -3.32 53.41
N MET A 64 -33.66 -4.19 52.51
CA MET A 64 -34.98 -4.12 51.83
C MET A 64 -36.14 -4.33 52.84
N PRO A 65 -37.46 -4.02 52.57
CA PRO A 65 -38.20 -4.57 51.40
C PRO A 65 -39.55 -3.92 50.90
N VAL A 66 -40.09 -4.50 49.78
CA VAL A 66 -41.52 -4.72 49.36
C VAL A 66 -42.38 -3.54 48.79
N PHE A 67 -42.65 -3.44 47.46
CA PHE A 67 -43.86 -3.80 46.61
C PHE A 67 -45.09 -2.83 46.67
N PRO A 68 -46.15 -2.89 45.80
CA PRO A 68 -46.23 -2.49 44.37
C PRO A 68 -47.47 -1.63 43.96
N GLY A 69 -47.49 -1.10 42.72
CA GLY A 69 -48.63 -1.18 41.79
C GLY A 69 -49.79 -0.15 41.78
N LEU A 70 -50.10 0.30 40.54
CA LEU A 70 -51.43 0.67 39.98
C LEU A 70 -52.12 2.01 40.37
N THR A 71 -52.26 2.95 39.40
CA THR A 71 -53.48 3.15 38.58
C THR A 71 -53.52 4.48 37.80
N ARG A 72 -53.91 4.35 36.51
CA ARG A 72 -54.73 5.18 35.60
C ARG A 72 -54.83 6.72 35.73
N SER A 73 -54.63 7.33 34.55
CA SER A 73 -54.99 8.64 33.95
C SER A 73 -56.48 9.07 34.09
N PRO A 74 -57.01 10.16 33.45
CA PRO A 74 -56.42 11.24 32.60
C PRO A 74 -57.01 12.69 32.78
N LEU A 75 -56.45 13.64 32.01
CA LEU A 75 -57.07 14.83 31.35
C LEU A 75 -57.82 15.91 32.18
N VAL A 76 -57.45 17.19 31.96
CA VAL A 76 -58.30 18.24 31.33
C VAL A 76 -57.56 19.61 31.32
N ARG A 77 -57.74 20.32 30.20
CA ARG A 77 -57.24 21.67 29.83
C ARG A 77 -57.93 22.82 30.58
N LYS A 78 -57.23 23.96 30.73
CA LYS A 78 -57.64 25.37 30.40
C LYS A 78 -56.55 26.34 30.90
N SER A 79 -55.77 27.01 30.03
CA SER A 79 -56.02 28.25 29.27
C SER A 79 -55.77 29.55 30.06
N LEU A 80 -54.81 30.38 29.61
CA LEU A 80 -54.91 31.83 29.32
C LEU A 80 -53.48 32.35 29.05
N CYS A 81 -53.10 32.71 27.81
CA CYS A 81 -53.36 33.96 27.08
C CYS A 81 -52.40 35.09 27.51
N VAL A 82 -51.59 35.61 26.57
CA VAL A 82 -51.46 37.04 26.22
C VAL A 82 -50.76 37.13 24.85
N ARG A 83 -51.20 38.13 24.09
CA ARG A 83 -51.25 38.28 22.63
C ARG A 83 -49.95 38.75 21.97
N CYS A 84 -49.82 38.30 20.72
CA CYS A 84 -48.94 38.80 19.67
C CYS A 84 -49.31 40.22 19.20
N ALA A 85 -48.34 40.88 18.56
CA ALA A 85 -48.56 41.93 17.58
C ALA A 85 -48.11 41.44 16.18
N ALA A 86 -49.07 41.50 15.24
CA ALA A 86 -48.99 41.73 13.79
C ALA A 86 -48.11 40.86 12.85
N GLU A 87 -48.78 39.93 12.15
CA GLU A 87 -48.93 39.78 10.66
C GLU A 87 -47.98 40.58 9.72
N ALA A 88 -47.49 40.09 8.56
CA ALA A 88 -47.83 38.91 7.76
C ALA A 88 -46.74 38.54 6.72
N THR A 89 -46.61 37.22 6.51
CA THR A 89 -46.37 36.44 5.27
C THR A 89 -45.24 36.76 4.29
N GLN A 90 -44.30 35.81 4.14
CA GLN A 90 -44.18 34.97 2.95
C GLN A 90 -43.70 33.54 3.32
N VAL A 91 -44.17 32.57 2.55
CA VAL A 91 -43.98 31.13 2.71
C VAL A 91 -42.63 30.72 2.11
N GLU A 92 -41.76 30.09 2.90
CA GLU A 92 -40.63 29.31 2.39
C GLU A 92 -40.85 27.83 2.68
N THR A 93 -40.90 27.04 1.62
CA THR A 93 -40.93 25.58 1.60
C THR A 93 -39.62 25.03 2.19
N LYS A 94 -39.72 24.27 3.28
CA LYS A 94 -38.61 23.47 3.80
C LYS A 94 -38.31 22.32 2.84
N ASP A 95 -37.21 22.44 2.11
CA ASP A 95 -36.61 21.35 1.36
C ASP A 95 -35.92 20.39 2.35
N GLN A 96 -36.54 19.22 2.57
CA GLN A 96 -35.97 18.14 3.36
C GLN A 96 -35.03 17.33 2.45
N ASN A 97 -33.78 17.75 2.33
CA ASN A 97 -32.70 16.90 1.82
C ASN A 97 -31.34 17.38 2.34
N GLN A 98 -31.06 17.11 3.61
CA GLN A 98 -29.69 17.07 4.13
C GLN A 98 -29.43 15.65 4.64
N PRO A 99 -28.38 14.95 4.15
CA PRO A 99 -28.01 13.66 4.70
C PRO A 99 -27.56 13.83 6.16
N PRO A 100 -27.79 12.81 7.01
CA PRO A 100 -27.56 12.91 8.44
C PRO A 100 -26.08 13.16 8.72
N GLN A 101 -25.80 14.26 9.43
CA GLN A 101 -24.49 14.48 10.04
C GLN A 101 -24.30 13.44 11.13
N THR A 102 -23.53 12.40 10.84
CA THR A 102 -23.00 11.49 11.84
C THR A 102 -22.03 12.26 12.73
N SER A 103 -22.32 12.30 14.03
CA SER A 103 -21.41 12.83 15.05
C SER A 103 -20.11 12.04 15.04
N GLN A 104 -19.06 12.61 14.46
CA GLN A 104 -17.71 12.06 14.46
C GLN A 104 -17.16 12.08 15.89
N GLY A 105 -16.67 10.94 16.38
CA GLY A 105 -15.84 10.92 17.58
C GLY A 105 -14.58 11.77 17.35
N GLU A 106 -14.13 12.50 18.37
CA GLU A 106 -12.94 13.34 18.27
C GLU A 106 -11.72 12.51 17.86
N GLU A 107 -11.24 12.71 16.63
CA GLU A 107 -10.00 12.11 16.12
C GLU A 107 -8.84 12.46 17.05
N LYS A 108 -8.18 11.46 17.66
CA LYS A 108 -6.94 11.65 18.43
C LYS A 108 -5.79 12.05 17.50
N LYS A 109 -5.73 13.35 17.19
CA LYS A 109 -4.63 14.00 16.47
C LYS A 109 -3.71 14.67 17.48
N GLU A 110 -2.45 14.23 17.53
CA GLU A 110 -1.43 14.80 18.41
C GLU A 110 -0.12 15.06 17.66
N VAL A 111 0.75 15.88 18.21
CA VAL A 111 2.12 16.06 17.70
C VAL A 111 3.08 15.64 18.80
N ARG A 112 3.84 14.57 18.56
CA ARG A 112 4.85 14.05 19.49
C ARG A 112 6.23 14.52 19.10
N ILE A 113 6.99 14.99 20.07
CA ILE A 113 8.39 15.41 19.89
C ILE A 113 9.30 14.24 20.26
N LEU A 114 10.28 13.95 19.40
CA LEU A 114 11.24 12.88 19.59
C LEU A 114 12.66 13.38 19.29
N SER A 115 13.60 13.21 20.21
CA SER A 115 15.02 13.43 19.90
C SER A 115 15.60 12.23 19.14
N ILE A 116 16.17 12.49 17.96
CA ILE A 116 16.87 11.49 17.15
C ILE A 116 18.34 11.46 17.56
N THR A 117 18.94 12.64 17.63
CA THR A 117 20.31 12.93 18.09
C THR A 117 20.25 14.17 18.99
N ASP A 118 21.40 14.62 19.52
CA ASP A 118 21.47 15.79 20.41
C ASP A 118 21.06 17.10 19.70
N ASP A 119 21.26 17.17 18.39
CA ASP A 119 21.00 18.34 17.53
C ASP A 119 19.78 18.18 16.61
N THR A 120 19.21 16.97 16.51
CA THR A 120 18.10 16.65 15.60
C THR A 120 16.89 16.10 16.35
N GLN A 121 15.74 16.75 16.16
CA GLN A 121 14.46 16.31 16.70
C GLN A 121 13.44 16.07 15.59
N SER A 122 12.51 15.14 15.79
CA SER A 122 11.34 14.94 14.94
C SER A 122 10.09 15.47 15.63
N LEU A 123 9.25 16.16 14.87
CA LEU A 123 7.88 16.52 15.22
C LEU A 123 6.95 15.61 14.44
N ARG A 124 6.37 14.61 15.11
CA ARG A 124 5.56 13.58 14.48
C ARG A 124 4.09 13.88 14.71
N ALA A 125 3.41 14.39 13.69
CA ALA A 125 1.96 14.53 13.72
C ALA A 125 1.31 13.15 13.56
N ARG A 126 0.64 12.64 14.60
CA ARG A 126 0.13 11.26 14.68
C ARG A 126 -1.38 11.26 14.50
N CYS A 127 -1.86 10.29 13.71
CA CYS A 127 -3.26 9.90 13.64
C CYS A 127 -3.34 8.38 13.75
N GLN A 128 -4.03 7.87 14.77
CA GLN A 128 -4.24 6.42 14.94
C GLN A 128 -5.30 5.88 13.96
N GLU A 129 -6.17 6.75 13.46
CA GLU A 129 -7.23 6.41 12.52
C GLU A 129 -6.81 6.65 11.07
N ARG A 130 -7.66 6.19 10.15
CA ARG A 130 -7.46 6.41 8.71
C ARG A 130 -7.59 7.90 8.40
N LEU A 131 -6.46 8.56 8.11
CA LEU A 131 -6.45 10.00 7.83
C LEU A 131 -7.23 10.37 6.55
N LYS A 132 -7.12 9.55 5.49
CA LYS A 132 -7.72 9.83 4.18
C LYS A 132 -8.28 8.59 3.50
N PHE A 133 -9.30 8.79 2.68
CA PHE A 133 -9.86 7.78 1.78
C PHE A 133 -9.04 7.69 0.49
N GLU A 134 -7.78 7.29 0.64
CA GLU A 134 -6.87 6.97 -0.47
C GLU A 134 -6.40 5.52 -0.28
N ILE A 135 -5.98 4.87 -1.38
CA ILE A 135 -5.63 3.44 -1.40
C ILE A 135 -4.45 3.10 -0.49
N GLU A 136 -3.51 4.06 -0.34
CA GLU A 136 -2.31 3.95 0.50
C GLU A 136 -2.62 3.82 2.00
N TYR A 137 -3.81 4.23 2.45
CA TYR A 137 -4.28 4.03 3.83
C TYR A 137 -5.12 2.75 4.02
N GLY A 138 -5.12 1.85 3.04
CA GLY A 138 -5.97 0.65 3.01
C GLY A 138 -5.77 -0.31 4.18
N LEU A 139 -4.58 -0.34 4.79
CA LEU A 139 -4.29 -1.18 5.97
C LEU A 139 -4.95 -0.66 7.26
N LYS A 140 -5.48 0.58 7.28
CA LYS A 140 -6.17 1.18 8.44
C LYS A 140 -5.37 1.13 9.75
N ARG A 141 -4.03 1.20 9.68
CA ARG A 141 -3.10 1.20 10.84
C ARG A 141 -2.69 2.60 11.31
N GLY A 142 -3.45 3.63 10.95
CA GLY A 142 -3.10 5.02 11.19
C GLY A 142 -1.92 5.50 10.34
N THR A 143 -1.41 6.70 10.62
CA THR A 143 -0.23 7.27 9.98
C THR A 143 0.44 8.31 10.87
N THR A 144 1.66 8.69 10.51
CA THR A 144 2.29 9.92 10.99
C THR A 144 2.59 10.86 9.83
N ASP A 145 2.77 12.16 10.09
CA ASP A 145 3.32 13.16 9.16
C ASP A 145 4.49 13.85 9.86
N ASN A 146 5.70 13.44 9.51
CA ASN A 146 6.93 13.73 10.25
C ASN A 146 7.61 14.98 9.67
N ALA A 147 7.90 15.95 10.53
CA ALA A 147 8.84 17.03 10.27
C ALA A 147 10.10 16.86 11.13
N TYR A 148 11.21 17.50 10.74
CA TYR A 148 12.49 17.35 11.43
C TYR A 148 13.16 18.70 11.67
N LEU A 149 13.63 18.94 12.88
CA LEU A 149 14.30 20.17 13.30
C LEU A 149 15.78 19.86 13.56
N ILE A 150 16.68 20.52 12.82
CA ILE A 150 18.13 20.35 12.92
C ILE A 150 18.74 21.66 13.43
N ARG A 151 19.44 21.59 14.56
CA ARG A 151 20.14 22.74 15.16
C ARG A 151 21.60 22.76 14.73
N GLY A 152 21.93 23.74 13.90
CA GLY A 152 23.30 24.02 13.46
C GLY A 152 24.09 24.84 14.47
N ASP A 153 25.02 25.65 13.98
CA ASP A 153 25.83 26.53 14.81
C ASP A 153 25.03 27.74 15.33
N ASN A 154 24.65 28.64 14.41
CA ASN A 154 23.87 29.85 14.69
C ASN A 154 22.56 29.90 13.88
N CYS A 155 22.14 28.76 13.34
CA CYS A 155 20.93 28.65 12.52
C CYS A 155 20.24 27.32 12.76
N VAL A 156 18.95 27.29 12.43
CA VAL A 156 18.11 26.10 12.58
C VAL A 156 17.37 25.83 11.29
N ALA A 157 17.36 24.56 10.87
CA ALA A 157 16.61 24.11 9.71
C ALA A 157 15.41 23.26 10.16
N LEU A 158 14.24 23.58 9.63
CA LEU A 158 13.06 22.73 9.67
C LEU A 158 12.94 22.00 8.33
N ILE A 159 12.78 20.68 8.34
CA ILE A 159 12.53 19.85 7.18
C ILE A 159 11.06 19.45 7.19
N ASN A 160 10.35 19.86 6.13
CA ASN A 160 8.91 19.67 5.90
C ASN A 160 7.98 20.37 6.92
N VAL A 161 6.71 20.47 6.51
CA VAL A 161 5.56 20.85 7.35
C VAL A 161 4.43 19.84 7.11
N PRO A 162 3.58 19.54 8.11
CA PRO A 162 2.56 18.51 7.98
C PRO A 162 1.37 18.95 7.12
N ASP A 163 0.45 18.03 6.88
CA ASP A 163 -0.88 18.26 6.30
C ASP A 163 -1.72 19.28 7.09
N GLU A 164 -2.64 19.96 6.40
CA GLU A 164 -3.56 20.98 6.90
C GLU A 164 -4.28 20.57 8.19
N SER A 165 -4.59 19.28 8.31
CA SER A 165 -5.27 18.71 9.48
C SER A 165 -4.46 18.82 10.78
N PHE A 166 -3.16 19.10 10.71
CA PHE A 166 -2.28 19.27 11.85
C PHE A 166 -1.70 20.68 11.99
N SER A 167 -2.02 21.63 11.10
CA SER A 167 -1.39 22.97 11.06
C SER A 167 -1.32 23.66 12.42
N LYS A 168 -2.44 23.75 13.13
CA LYS A 168 -2.52 24.42 14.43
C LYS A 168 -1.74 23.69 15.52
N THR A 169 -1.95 22.37 15.64
CA THR A 169 -1.30 21.53 16.66
C THR A 169 0.22 21.49 16.43
N PHE A 170 0.65 21.47 15.17
CA PHE A 170 2.05 21.49 14.77
C PHE A 170 2.74 22.79 15.17
N VAL A 171 2.18 23.95 14.81
CA VAL A 171 2.77 25.25 15.20
C VAL A 171 2.79 25.41 16.71
N SER A 172 1.74 24.98 17.41
CA SER A 172 1.70 24.98 18.88
C SER A 172 2.83 24.13 19.49
N ALA A 173 2.99 22.90 19.01
CA ALA A 173 4.06 22.01 19.47
C ALA A 173 5.46 22.54 19.13
N LEU A 174 5.63 23.13 17.95
CA LEU A 174 6.90 23.72 17.53
C LEU A 174 7.30 24.93 18.38
N THR A 175 6.35 25.81 18.72
CA THR A 175 6.57 26.94 19.65
C THR A 175 7.01 26.47 21.04
N GLY A 176 6.54 25.30 21.48
CA GLY A 176 7.00 24.68 22.74
C GLY A 176 8.43 24.16 22.70
N VAL A 177 9.03 24.02 21.51
CA VAL A 177 10.37 23.45 21.29
C VAL A 177 11.41 24.51 20.94
N ILE A 178 11.03 25.57 20.23
CA ILE A 178 11.93 26.63 19.77
C ILE A 178 11.17 27.94 19.53
N GLY A 179 11.84 29.08 19.70
CA GLY A 179 11.32 30.35 19.20
C GLY A 179 11.20 30.30 17.67
N LEU A 180 10.02 30.56 17.12
CA LEU A 180 9.76 30.34 15.69
C LEU A 180 10.64 31.21 14.76
N ASP A 181 11.09 32.37 15.25
CA ASP A 181 12.00 33.26 14.53
C ASP A 181 13.46 32.75 14.50
N GLU A 182 13.83 31.80 15.37
CA GLU A 182 15.15 31.16 15.36
C GLU A 182 15.30 30.20 14.17
N ILE A 183 14.18 29.75 13.59
CA ILE A 183 14.19 28.88 12.41
C ILE A 183 14.64 29.70 11.21
N SER A 184 15.86 29.50 10.76
CA SER A 184 16.46 30.25 9.65
C SER A 184 16.08 29.64 8.30
N TYR A 185 15.96 28.31 8.25
CA TYR A 185 15.74 27.55 7.01
C TYR A 185 14.52 26.65 7.11
N LEU A 186 13.76 26.59 6.03
CA LEU A 186 12.73 25.57 5.79
C LEU A 186 13.08 24.80 4.54
N VAL A 187 13.35 23.50 4.64
CA VAL A 187 13.61 22.63 3.50
C VAL A 187 12.36 21.81 3.21
N LEU A 188 11.77 21.99 2.03
CA LEU A 188 10.57 21.28 1.60
C LEU A 188 10.96 20.13 0.68
N GLY A 189 10.91 18.90 1.19
CA GLY A 189 11.09 17.68 0.39
C GLY A 189 9.93 17.43 -0.58
N HIS A 190 8.77 18.05 -0.32
CA HIS A 190 7.59 18.09 -1.18
C HIS A 190 6.58 19.12 -0.65
N LEU A 191 5.82 19.70 -1.56
CA LEU A 191 4.74 20.62 -1.32
C LEU A 191 3.50 20.19 -2.12
N SER A 192 2.38 20.08 -1.42
CA SER A 192 1.06 19.93 -2.02
C SER A 192 0.15 21.04 -1.52
N PRO A 193 -0.98 21.34 -2.19
CA PRO A 193 -1.90 22.38 -1.72
C PRO A 193 -2.30 22.22 -0.25
N LYS A 194 -2.49 20.97 0.22
CA LYS A 194 -2.86 20.65 1.60
C LYS A 194 -1.78 20.90 2.64
N ARG A 195 -0.53 21.20 2.24
CA ARG A 195 0.57 21.54 3.16
C ARG A 195 0.78 23.05 3.28
N LEU A 196 0.15 23.84 2.40
CA LEU A 196 0.27 25.30 2.39
C LEU A 196 -0.26 25.91 3.69
N ASP A 197 -1.37 25.39 4.22
CA ASP A 197 -1.96 25.89 5.46
C ASP A 197 -1.01 25.78 6.66
N ALA A 198 -0.25 24.69 6.76
CA ALA A 198 0.74 24.51 7.83
C ALA A 198 1.92 25.47 7.66
N LEU A 199 2.38 25.67 6.42
CA LEU A 199 3.41 26.64 6.08
C LEU A 199 2.98 28.07 6.41
N PHE A 200 1.79 28.49 5.97
CA PHE A 200 1.28 29.84 6.22
C PHE A 200 0.96 30.06 7.69
N SER A 201 0.49 29.03 8.41
CA SER A 201 0.32 29.10 9.87
C SER A 201 1.65 29.34 10.58
N LEU A 202 2.75 28.69 10.13
CA LEU A 202 4.09 28.94 10.65
C LEU A 202 4.56 30.37 10.35
N LEU A 203 4.39 30.85 9.12
CA LEU A 203 4.80 32.19 8.71
C LEU A 203 4.05 33.28 9.48
N ASN A 204 2.73 33.12 9.66
CA ASN A 204 1.90 34.07 10.41
C ASN A 204 2.23 34.11 11.91
N ALA A 205 2.79 33.03 12.46
CA ALA A 205 3.18 32.95 13.87
C ALA A 205 4.59 33.54 14.13
N ARG A 206 5.32 33.95 13.09
CA ARG A 206 6.63 34.58 13.18
C ARG A 206 6.53 36.10 13.19
N SER A 207 7.54 36.79 13.71
CA SER A 207 7.55 38.26 13.81
C SER A 207 7.84 38.96 12.47
N ALA A 208 8.15 38.21 11.40
CA ALA A 208 8.56 38.69 10.08
C ALA A 208 9.80 39.60 10.08
N LYS A 209 10.62 39.57 11.15
CA LYS A 209 11.85 40.36 11.27
C LYS A 209 12.88 39.97 10.21
N ASP A 210 13.06 38.67 10.01
CA ASP A 210 13.97 38.08 9.02
C ASP A 210 13.18 37.09 8.14
N PRO A 211 13.33 37.14 6.81
CA PRO A 211 12.63 36.23 5.91
C PRO A 211 13.07 34.79 6.13
N LEU A 212 12.11 33.88 6.32
CA LEU A 212 12.36 32.44 6.36
C LEU A 212 12.93 31.96 5.02
N GLN A 213 14.14 31.40 5.02
CA GLN A 213 14.76 30.90 3.79
C GLN A 213 14.17 29.54 3.43
N VAL A 214 13.33 29.49 2.39
CA VAL A 214 12.64 28.27 1.96
C VAL A 214 13.42 27.62 0.81
N TYR A 215 13.97 26.42 1.04
CA TYR A 215 14.65 25.61 0.04
C TYR A 215 13.70 24.54 -0.50
N CYS A 216 13.45 24.57 -1.81
CA CYS A 216 12.56 23.60 -2.46
C CYS A 216 12.94 23.38 -3.92
N SER A 217 12.39 22.33 -4.54
CA SER A 217 12.57 22.09 -5.96
C SER A 217 11.79 23.10 -6.81
N ASN A 218 12.10 23.19 -8.10
CA ASN A 218 11.44 24.13 -9.01
C ASN A 218 9.91 23.95 -9.10
N PRO A 219 9.35 22.72 -9.17
CA PRO A 219 7.89 22.55 -9.18
C PRO A 219 7.23 22.98 -7.85
N ALA A 220 7.87 22.72 -6.71
CA ALA A 220 7.38 23.21 -5.41
C ALA A 220 7.45 24.75 -5.31
N ALA A 221 8.50 25.37 -5.84
CA ALA A 221 8.63 26.82 -5.87
C ALA A 221 7.50 27.48 -6.69
N LYS A 222 7.16 26.91 -7.86
CA LYS A 222 6.04 27.39 -8.68
C LYS A 222 4.72 27.31 -7.92
N LEU A 223 4.43 26.17 -7.27
CA LEU A 223 3.22 26.00 -6.47
C LEU A 223 3.17 26.97 -5.30
N LEU A 224 4.28 27.16 -4.58
CA LEU A 224 4.34 28.08 -3.45
C LEU A 224 4.08 29.52 -3.89
N LEU A 225 4.80 30.00 -4.90
CA LEU A 225 4.72 31.38 -5.39
C LEU A 225 3.33 31.70 -5.96
N SER A 226 2.69 30.76 -6.65
CA SER A 226 1.34 30.95 -7.18
C SER A 226 0.25 30.93 -6.11
N SER A 227 0.56 30.49 -4.89
CA SER A 227 -0.41 30.27 -3.82
C SER A 227 -0.17 31.17 -2.60
N LEU A 228 0.73 32.15 -2.70
CA LEU A 228 0.99 33.08 -1.61
C LEU A 228 -0.26 33.90 -1.28
N PRO A 229 -0.69 33.94 0.00
CA PRO A 229 -1.81 34.76 0.41
C PRO A 229 -1.43 36.24 0.40
N GLU A 230 -2.44 37.11 0.37
CA GLU A 230 -2.24 38.55 0.54
C GLU A 230 -1.48 38.85 1.84
N GLY A 231 -0.45 39.70 1.75
CA GLY A 231 0.40 40.06 2.88
C GLY A 231 1.63 39.16 3.09
N ILE A 232 1.76 38.03 2.39
CA ILE A 232 2.99 37.23 2.35
C ILE A 232 3.66 37.43 0.99
N THR A 233 4.88 37.96 0.99
CA THR A 233 5.66 38.21 -0.23
C THR A 233 7.03 37.56 -0.16
N ASP A 234 7.49 37.12 -1.33
CA ASP A 234 8.85 36.61 -1.51
C ASP A 234 9.86 37.77 -1.35
N GLY A 235 10.81 37.59 -0.45
CA GLY A 235 11.78 38.59 -0.02
C GLY A 235 11.48 39.29 1.31
N GLN A 236 10.26 39.19 1.84
CA GLN A 236 9.88 39.81 3.13
C GLN A 236 9.61 38.77 4.23
N GLN A 237 8.50 38.03 4.15
CA GLN A 237 8.14 37.02 5.15
C GLN A 237 8.88 35.69 4.91
N LEU A 238 9.12 35.37 3.64
CA LEU A 238 9.88 34.20 3.22
C LEU A 238 10.76 34.57 2.03
N LYS A 239 11.81 33.79 1.79
CA LYS A 239 12.61 33.88 0.56
C LYS A 239 12.72 32.51 -0.09
N VAL A 240 12.22 32.35 -1.31
CA VAL A 240 12.26 31.08 -2.05
C VAL A 240 13.63 30.88 -2.69
N ASN A 241 14.29 29.77 -2.36
CA ASN A 241 15.57 29.34 -2.88
C ASN A 241 15.37 28.03 -3.65
N VAL A 242 15.39 28.11 -4.99
CA VAL A 242 15.19 26.95 -5.85
C VAL A 242 16.45 26.09 -5.87
N VAL A 243 16.32 24.85 -5.43
CA VAL A 243 17.37 23.84 -5.43
C VAL A 243 17.60 23.35 -6.87
N LYS A 244 18.86 23.42 -7.30
CA LYS A 244 19.36 22.84 -8.55
C LYS A 244 20.02 21.49 -8.25
N ALA A 245 20.55 20.81 -9.28
CA ALA A 245 21.40 19.64 -9.06
C ALA A 245 22.55 20.00 -8.08
N ASP A 246 22.83 19.08 -7.14
CA ASP A 246 23.94 19.15 -6.18
C ASP A 246 23.86 20.31 -5.17
N GLY A 247 22.66 20.69 -4.74
CA GLY A 247 22.46 21.73 -3.72
C GLY A 247 23.01 21.30 -2.35
N VAL A 248 23.77 22.20 -1.71
CA VAL A 248 24.25 22.01 -0.32
C VAL A 248 23.79 23.19 0.54
N LEU A 249 23.23 22.88 1.71
CA LEU A 249 22.88 23.85 2.74
C LEU A 249 23.74 23.57 3.99
N ASP A 250 24.66 24.47 4.30
CA ASP A 250 25.55 24.37 5.46
C ASP A 250 24.91 25.07 6.67
N LEU A 251 24.63 24.32 7.73
CA LEU A 251 24.11 24.85 8.99
C LEU A 251 25.22 25.08 10.03
N GLY A 252 26.48 24.79 9.71
CA GLY A 252 27.58 24.74 10.68
C GLY A 252 27.58 23.44 11.50
N LYS A 253 28.53 23.33 12.45
CA LYS A 253 28.77 22.12 13.27
C LYS A 253 28.96 20.80 12.49
N GLY A 254 29.23 20.88 11.19
CA GLY A 254 29.39 19.73 10.30
C GLY A 254 28.14 19.36 9.50
N HIS A 255 26.97 19.95 9.80
CA HIS A 255 25.72 19.72 9.08
C HIS A 255 25.73 20.38 7.70
N LYS A 256 26.36 19.71 6.73
CA LYS A 256 26.34 20.10 5.31
C LYS A 256 25.26 19.29 4.60
N LEU A 257 24.02 19.77 4.70
CA LEU A 257 22.87 19.07 4.16
C LEU A 257 22.94 19.01 2.63
N GLN A 258 22.97 17.81 2.09
CA GLN A 258 22.91 17.56 0.64
C GLN A 258 21.44 17.46 0.21
N LEU A 259 21.05 18.23 -0.79
CA LEU A 259 19.68 18.33 -1.30
C LEU A 259 19.55 17.57 -2.62
N LEU A 260 18.92 16.40 -2.58
CA LEU A 260 18.95 15.39 -3.64
C LEU A 260 17.59 15.30 -4.35
N LEU A 261 17.50 15.78 -5.59
CA LEU A 261 16.25 15.78 -6.36
C LEU A 261 15.87 14.36 -6.84
N THR A 262 14.73 13.86 -6.37
CA THR A 262 14.16 12.53 -6.64
C THR A 262 12.71 12.64 -7.15
N PRO A 263 12.48 13.27 -8.32
CA PRO A 263 11.13 13.49 -8.83
C PRO A 263 10.48 12.18 -9.32
N THR A 264 9.17 12.08 -9.14
CA THR A 264 8.32 11.00 -9.69
C THR A 264 7.07 11.63 -10.34
N PRO A 265 6.31 10.91 -11.18
CA PRO A 265 5.08 11.44 -11.76
C PRO A 265 4.06 11.96 -10.74
N ARG A 266 3.99 11.34 -9.55
CA ARG A 266 3.12 11.80 -8.45
C ARG A 266 3.72 12.97 -7.66
N TRP A 267 5.04 12.97 -7.49
CA TRP A 267 5.80 14.00 -6.77
C TRP A 267 6.87 14.58 -7.68
N PRO A 268 6.49 15.43 -8.65
CA PRO A 268 7.45 16.06 -9.57
C PRO A 268 8.44 16.96 -8.83
N ASP A 269 8.09 17.36 -7.62
CA ASP A 269 8.86 18.20 -6.72
C ASP A 269 9.70 17.42 -5.69
N GLY A 270 9.64 16.09 -5.70
CA GLY A 270 10.26 15.22 -4.70
C GLY A 270 11.76 15.48 -4.50
N MET A 271 12.15 15.65 -3.24
CA MET A 271 13.54 15.89 -2.84
C MET A 271 13.86 15.21 -1.52
N CYS A 272 14.98 14.49 -1.48
CA CYS A 272 15.57 13.92 -0.27
C CYS A 272 16.63 14.88 0.29
N VAL A 273 16.89 14.79 1.59
CA VAL A 273 17.94 15.55 2.27
C VAL A 273 18.86 14.59 3.00
N TYR A 274 20.17 14.69 2.81
CA TYR A 274 21.14 13.88 3.53
C TYR A 274 22.01 14.75 4.43
N ASP A 275 22.03 14.43 5.72
CA ASP A 275 22.95 15.01 6.69
C ASP A 275 24.15 14.07 6.90
N PRO A 276 25.33 14.35 6.31
CA PRO A 276 26.50 13.50 6.46
C PRO A 276 27.06 13.48 7.89
N PHE A 277 26.82 14.53 8.67
CA PHE A 277 27.33 14.60 10.05
C PHE A 277 26.57 13.64 10.96
N ASN A 278 25.24 13.59 10.84
CA ASN A 278 24.42 12.64 11.57
C ASN A 278 24.23 11.29 10.86
N GLN A 279 24.64 11.19 9.60
CA GLN A 279 24.33 10.05 8.73
C GLN A 279 22.82 9.79 8.67
N LEU A 280 22.02 10.87 8.66
CA LEU A 280 20.56 10.80 8.60
C LEU A 280 20.10 11.13 7.18
N LEU A 281 19.25 10.27 6.62
CA LEU A 281 18.67 10.48 5.31
C LEU A 281 17.18 10.78 5.45
N TYR A 282 16.77 12.01 5.16
CA TYR A 282 15.37 12.43 5.12
C TYR A 282 14.80 12.15 3.73
N THR A 283 13.99 11.10 3.62
CA THR A 283 13.63 10.50 2.33
C THR A 283 12.27 10.96 1.80
N HIS A 284 11.62 11.87 2.52
CA HIS A 284 10.26 12.30 2.22
C HIS A 284 9.36 11.06 2.03
N LYS A 285 8.75 10.86 0.86
CA LYS A 285 7.85 9.72 0.56
C LYS A 285 8.57 8.41 0.28
N LEU A 286 9.86 8.43 -0.09
CA LEU A 286 10.61 7.18 -0.22
C LEU A 286 10.79 6.54 1.15
N PHE A 287 10.73 5.20 1.21
CA PHE A 287 10.85 4.41 2.44
C PHE A 287 9.81 4.72 3.54
N SER A 288 8.70 5.37 3.17
CA SER A 288 7.59 5.67 4.08
C SER A 288 6.68 4.45 4.30
N ALA A 289 5.93 4.48 5.40
CA ALA A 289 4.85 3.55 5.68
C ALA A 289 3.68 4.27 6.37
N HIS A 290 2.44 3.89 6.05
CA HIS A 290 1.25 4.36 6.77
C HIS A 290 0.97 3.46 7.97
N VAL A 291 1.63 3.79 9.07
CA VAL A 291 1.45 3.11 10.36
C VAL A 291 1.67 4.08 11.51
N CYS A 292 0.82 4.02 12.53
CA CYS A 292 0.99 4.74 13.78
C CYS A 292 1.06 3.72 14.93
N THR A 293 2.29 3.46 15.40
CA THR A 293 2.52 2.59 16.58
C THR A 293 2.94 3.42 17.78
N GLU A 294 2.99 2.81 18.96
CA GLU A 294 3.52 3.44 20.19
C GLU A 294 5.02 3.78 20.10
N SER A 295 5.77 2.99 19.32
CA SER A 295 7.19 3.25 19.05
C SER A 295 7.35 4.27 17.92
N ASP A 296 8.27 5.21 18.11
CA ASP A 296 8.62 6.17 17.07
C ASP A 296 9.74 5.70 16.13
N PHE A 297 10.50 4.70 16.55
CA PHE A 297 11.48 3.96 15.75
C PHE A 297 10.89 2.64 15.27
N ASP A 298 11.58 1.98 14.33
CA ASP A 298 11.25 0.67 13.78
C ASP A 298 11.56 -0.49 14.77
N VAL A 299 11.17 -0.34 16.04
CA VAL A 299 11.30 -1.40 17.06
C VAL A 299 10.43 -2.59 16.67
N GLY A 300 11.04 -3.77 16.58
CA GLY A 300 10.41 -4.97 16.01
C GLY A 300 10.80 -5.23 14.54
N GLY A 301 11.57 -4.33 13.93
CA GLY A 301 12.27 -4.58 12.67
C GLY A 301 11.36 -4.88 11.49
N TRP A 302 11.89 -5.68 10.57
CA TRP A 302 11.22 -6.07 9.34
C TRP A 302 9.95 -6.88 9.62
N GLU A 303 9.95 -7.70 10.65
CA GLU A 303 8.83 -8.58 11.02
C GLU A 303 7.56 -7.78 11.36
N LEU A 304 7.70 -6.58 11.92
CA LEU A 304 6.57 -5.74 12.30
C LEU A 304 6.12 -4.78 11.19
N PHE A 305 7.05 -4.27 10.39
CA PHE A 305 6.82 -3.16 9.46
C PHE A 305 6.96 -3.52 7.98
N GLY A 306 7.54 -4.69 7.65
CA GLY A 306 7.79 -5.14 6.28
C GLY A 306 6.56 -5.07 5.38
N SER A 307 5.41 -5.54 5.88
CA SER A 307 4.15 -5.49 5.15
C SER A 307 3.64 -4.06 4.91
N ASP A 308 3.88 -3.12 5.83
CA ASP A 308 3.44 -1.73 5.68
C ASP A 308 4.31 -1.00 4.65
N TRP A 309 5.63 -1.24 4.67
CA TRP A 309 6.55 -0.71 3.67
C TRP A 309 6.27 -1.27 2.28
N GLN A 310 6.04 -2.57 2.16
CA GLN A 310 5.69 -3.20 0.88
C GLN A 310 4.36 -2.64 0.36
N PHE A 311 3.33 -2.56 1.21
CA PHE A 311 2.04 -2.01 0.80
C PHE A 311 2.13 -0.54 0.37
N PHE A 312 2.93 0.27 1.07
CA PHE A 312 3.21 1.64 0.67
C PHE A 312 3.94 1.67 -0.67
N TYR A 313 4.99 0.86 -0.86
CA TYR A 313 5.69 0.75 -2.13
C TYR A 313 4.75 0.40 -3.29
N ASP A 314 3.92 -0.62 -3.12
CA ASP A 314 2.98 -1.10 -4.14
C ASP A 314 1.96 -0.04 -4.55
N CYS A 315 1.49 0.77 -3.60
CA CYS A 315 0.56 1.85 -3.89
C CYS A 315 1.23 3.06 -4.57
N MET A 316 2.48 3.34 -4.20
CA MET A 316 3.07 4.66 -4.43
C MET A 316 4.15 4.69 -5.50
N LEU A 317 4.96 3.63 -5.58
CA LEU A 317 6.17 3.58 -6.40
C LEU A 317 6.11 2.51 -7.49
N ALA A 318 5.43 1.39 -7.23
CA ALA A 318 5.22 0.34 -8.24
C ALA A 318 4.54 0.83 -9.54
N PRO A 319 3.64 1.85 -9.55
CA PRO A 319 3.09 2.40 -10.79
C PRO A 319 4.06 3.25 -11.63
N THR A 320 5.25 3.55 -11.09
CA THR A 320 6.29 4.39 -11.70
C THR A 320 7.69 3.80 -11.45
N PRO A 321 7.93 2.53 -11.86
CA PRO A 321 9.09 1.78 -11.40
C PRO A 321 10.41 2.29 -12.02
N THR A 322 10.37 2.87 -13.23
CA THR A 322 11.53 3.50 -13.87
C THR A 322 12.03 4.71 -13.07
N GLN A 323 11.10 5.56 -12.63
CA GLN A 323 11.44 6.75 -11.84
C GLN A 323 11.83 6.36 -10.40
N ALA A 324 11.21 5.32 -9.84
CA ALA A 324 11.65 4.73 -8.58
C ALA A 324 13.09 4.20 -8.68
N ALA A 325 13.44 3.50 -9.77
CA ALA A 325 14.80 3.01 -10.02
C ALA A 325 15.79 4.18 -10.11
N SER A 326 15.48 5.21 -10.90
CA SER A 326 16.33 6.41 -11.01
C SER A 326 16.50 7.14 -9.68
N ALA A 327 15.46 7.20 -8.84
CA ALA A 327 15.56 7.77 -7.50
C ALA A 327 16.46 6.92 -6.59
N LEU A 328 16.38 5.59 -6.64
CA LEU A 328 17.23 4.68 -5.88
C LEU A 328 18.70 4.72 -6.34
N GLU A 329 18.96 4.90 -7.63
CA GLU A 329 20.33 5.08 -8.18
C GLU A 329 20.99 6.34 -7.64
N LYS A 330 20.23 7.43 -7.47
CA LYS A 330 20.70 8.68 -6.85
C LYS A 330 20.90 8.55 -5.33
N LEU A 331 20.43 7.47 -4.73
CA LEU A 331 20.53 7.19 -3.31
C LEU A 331 21.30 5.88 -3.08
N PRO A 332 22.63 5.85 -3.32
CA PRO A 332 23.48 4.70 -3.04
C PRO A 332 23.67 4.52 -1.53
N ILE A 333 22.60 4.13 -0.84
CA ILE A 333 22.53 3.99 0.61
C ILE A 333 23.34 2.77 1.04
N VAL A 334 24.21 3.01 2.03
CA VAL A 334 24.97 2.00 2.76
C VAL A 334 24.61 2.14 4.23
N ALA A 335 23.95 1.12 4.79
CA ALA A 335 23.56 1.12 6.19
C ALA A 335 24.80 1.06 7.10
N GLN A 336 24.81 1.86 8.17
CA GLN A 336 25.81 1.78 9.23
C GLN A 336 25.12 1.57 10.57
N PHE A 337 25.44 0.45 11.23
CA PHE A 337 25.06 0.21 12.62
C PHE A 337 26.08 0.92 13.52
N GLU A 338 25.60 1.86 14.34
CA GLU A 338 26.35 2.72 15.28
C GLU A 338 27.14 3.91 14.70
N LYS A 339 26.88 5.10 15.27
CA LYS A 339 27.79 6.25 15.21
C LYS A 339 28.96 6.00 16.18
N PRO A 340 30.22 6.29 15.84
CA PRO A 340 31.25 6.43 16.86
C PRO A 340 30.89 7.64 17.73
N SER A 341 30.57 7.38 19.00
CA SER A 341 30.36 8.40 20.02
C SER A 341 31.64 9.26 20.13
N TYR A 342 31.56 10.52 19.70
CA TYR A 342 32.69 11.45 19.81
C TYR A 342 32.81 11.93 21.26
N LYS A 343 33.75 11.34 22.01
CA LYS A 343 34.13 11.87 23.32
C LYS A 343 34.88 13.18 23.13
N GLY A 344 34.34 14.25 23.73
CA GLY A 344 35.05 15.50 23.93
C GLY A 344 36.43 15.27 24.57
N LYS A 345 37.36 16.18 24.23
CA LYS A 345 38.75 16.28 24.70
C LYS A 345 38.99 15.62 26.06
N SER A 346 39.45 14.38 26.04
CA SER A 346 40.32 13.81 27.07
C SER A 346 41.11 12.70 26.41
N GLY A 347 42.44 12.79 26.50
CA GLY A 347 43.33 11.82 25.90
C GLY A 347 43.05 10.43 26.45
N LEU A 348 42.58 9.53 25.59
CA LEU A 348 42.69 8.10 25.80
C LEU A 348 42.82 7.44 24.43
N THR A 349 44.03 6.97 24.14
CA THR A 349 44.35 6.15 22.96
C THR A 349 43.56 4.85 23.04
N VAL A 350 42.53 4.73 22.20
CA VAL A 350 41.91 3.42 21.93
C VAL A 350 42.95 2.59 21.18
N ALA A 351 43.43 1.54 21.83
CA ALA A 351 44.27 0.54 21.19
C ALA A 351 43.53 0.00 19.95
N LYS A 352 44.15 0.15 18.77
CA LYS A 352 43.74 -0.55 17.56
C LYS A 352 43.66 -2.04 17.89
N ALA A 353 42.46 -2.56 18.10
CA ALA A 353 42.25 -4.00 18.06
C ALA A 353 42.61 -4.44 16.64
N ASP A 354 43.56 -5.36 16.55
CA ASP A 354 44.18 -5.80 15.31
C ASP A 354 43.17 -6.61 14.48
N LEU A 355 42.38 -5.88 13.68
CA LEU A 355 41.40 -6.41 12.72
C LEU A 355 42.03 -7.23 11.59
N SER A 356 43.38 -7.27 11.49
CA SER A 356 44.09 -8.06 10.48
C SER A 356 43.83 -9.57 10.60
N PHE A 357 43.60 -10.07 11.83
CA PHE A 357 43.39 -11.49 12.08
C PHE A 357 42.03 -11.98 11.56
N VAL A 358 40.96 -11.21 11.81
CA VAL A 358 39.61 -11.51 11.32
C VAL A 358 39.56 -11.38 9.80
N TRP A 359 40.21 -10.36 9.25
CA TRP A 359 40.30 -10.13 7.81
C TRP A 359 41.06 -11.25 7.07
N SER A 360 42.19 -11.71 7.63
CA SER A 360 42.96 -12.82 7.04
C SER A 360 42.20 -14.14 7.03
N SER A 361 41.31 -14.35 7.99
CA SER A 361 40.46 -15.54 8.11
C SER A 361 39.31 -15.52 7.10
N ILE A 362 38.68 -14.36 6.89
CA ILE A 362 37.64 -14.15 5.86
C ILE A 362 38.24 -14.29 4.45
N MET A 363 39.44 -13.73 4.22
CA MET A 363 40.11 -13.82 2.92
C MET A 363 40.54 -15.24 2.55
N ARG A 364 40.94 -16.07 3.53
CA ARG A 364 41.19 -17.52 3.31
C ARG A 364 39.92 -18.28 2.97
N LEU A 365 38.77 -17.91 3.55
CA LEU A 365 37.49 -18.56 3.28
C LEU A 365 36.96 -18.26 1.86
N LEU A 366 37.32 -17.10 1.30
CA LEU A 366 36.84 -16.61 0.01
C LEU A 366 37.77 -16.91 -1.17
N ASN A 367 38.94 -17.53 -0.94
CA ASN A 367 39.90 -17.93 -1.98
C ASN A 367 40.28 -16.80 -2.97
N LEU A 368 40.33 -15.56 -2.47
CA LEU A 368 40.65 -14.38 -3.26
C LEU A 368 42.17 -14.19 -3.36
N SER A 369 42.66 -13.79 -4.53
CA SER A 369 44.09 -13.50 -4.72
C SER A 369 44.52 -12.29 -3.88
N PRO A 370 45.80 -12.22 -3.45
CA PRO A 370 46.32 -11.11 -2.64
C PRO A 370 46.05 -9.73 -3.26
N ASP A 371 46.06 -9.63 -4.59
CA ASP A 371 45.80 -8.38 -5.32
C ASP A 371 44.33 -7.93 -5.22
N LYS A 372 43.37 -8.89 -5.21
CA LYS A 372 41.95 -8.58 -5.02
C LYS A 372 41.64 -8.22 -3.57
N ALA A 373 42.29 -8.87 -2.61
CA ALA A 373 42.20 -8.53 -1.20
C ALA A 373 42.76 -7.13 -0.91
N ALA A 374 43.88 -6.77 -1.57
CA ALA A 374 44.47 -5.44 -1.50
C ALA A 374 43.60 -4.38 -2.20
N ALA A 375 42.93 -4.71 -3.31
CA ALA A 375 41.97 -3.81 -3.95
C ALA A 375 40.74 -3.53 -3.08
N LEU A 376 40.18 -4.55 -2.42
CA LEU A 376 39.07 -4.38 -1.46
C LEU A 376 39.49 -3.57 -0.23
N ALA A 377 40.69 -3.80 0.29
CA ALA A 377 41.23 -3.03 1.41
C ALA A 377 41.53 -1.57 1.04
N ARG A 378 41.97 -1.31 -0.20
CA ARG A 378 42.11 0.05 -0.75
C ARG A 378 40.76 0.73 -0.94
N MET A 379 39.72 0.01 -1.38
CA MET A 379 38.34 0.53 -1.43
C MET A 379 37.76 0.91 -0.06
N GLN A 380 38.28 0.35 1.04
CA GLN A 380 37.89 0.72 2.41
C GLN A 380 38.76 1.83 3.02
N ALA A 381 39.99 2.00 2.55
CA ALA A 381 40.98 2.92 3.11
C ALA A 381 41.08 4.26 2.35
N ASP A 382 40.77 4.28 1.05
CA ASP A 382 40.58 5.50 0.28
C ASP A 382 39.16 6.02 0.58
N GLY A 383 39.07 6.98 1.50
CA GLY A 383 37.85 7.71 1.87
C GLY A 383 37.28 8.62 0.77
N ASP A 384 37.38 8.19 -0.49
CA ASP A 384 36.68 8.75 -1.63
C ASP A 384 35.71 7.69 -2.17
N SER A 385 34.67 7.41 -1.38
CA SER A 385 33.63 6.46 -1.74
C SER A 385 32.72 7.09 -2.79
N ASN A 386 33.09 6.98 -4.06
CA ASN A 386 32.23 6.91 -5.26
C ASN A 386 30.71 7.25 -5.10
N GLY A 387 30.37 8.42 -4.55
CA GLY A 387 28.99 8.88 -4.28
C GLY A 387 28.18 8.17 -3.18
N ALA A 388 28.73 7.25 -2.38
CA ALA A 388 27.95 6.45 -1.42
C ALA A 388 27.40 7.28 -0.23
N LEU A 389 26.13 7.04 0.15
CA LEU A 389 25.49 7.68 1.30
C LEU A 389 25.50 6.72 2.50
N VAL A 390 26.34 7.00 3.49
CA VAL A 390 26.42 6.19 4.71
C VAL A 390 25.31 6.60 5.67
N VAL A 391 24.36 5.71 5.95
CA VAL A 391 23.11 6.04 6.65
C VAL A 391 22.96 5.23 7.93
N SER A 392 22.86 5.94 9.06
CA SER A 392 22.54 5.38 10.37
C SER A 392 21.03 5.28 10.62
N ALA A 393 20.24 6.17 10.01
CA ALA A 393 18.79 6.08 10.01
C ALA A 393 18.15 6.75 8.77
N ILE A 394 17.07 6.13 8.27
CA ILE A 394 16.17 6.73 7.29
C ILE A 394 15.02 7.42 8.04
N CYS A 395 14.77 8.68 7.68
CA CYS A 395 13.81 9.58 8.30
C CYS A 395 12.70 9.92 7.29
N PRO A 396 11.68 9.06 7.13
CA PRO A 396 10.61 9.24 6.14
C PRO A 396 9.58 10.29 6.59
N ILE A 397 8.72 10.74 5.69
CA ILE A 397 7.60 11.64 6.06
C ILE A 397 6.44 10.90 6.72
N HIS A 398 6.27 9.60 6.48
CA HIS A 398 5.25 8.78 7.15
C HIS A 398 5.86 7.53 7.77
N GLY A 399 5.38 7.15 8.96
CA GLY A 399 5.78 5.94 9.63
C GLY A 399 7.00 6.13 10.53
N PRO A 400 7.59 5.03 11.04
CA PRO A 400 8.68 5.08 11.99
C PRO A 400 9.98 5.61 11.36
N ILE A 401 10.88 6.12 12.20
CA ILE A 401 12.27 6.33 11.81
C ILE A 401 12.95 4.96 11.73
N VAL A 402 13.56 4.67 10.59
CA VAL A 402 14.11 3.34 10.29
C VAL A 402 15.59 3.31 10.68
N ARG A 403 15.94 2.52 11.70
CA ARG A 403 17.32 2.31 12.16
C ARG A 403 17.74 0.85 12.03
N THR A 404 16.87 -0.06 12.45
CA THR A 404 17.21 -1.49 12.51
C THR A 404 17.07 -2.18 11.17
N ALA A 405 16.09 -1.77 10.36
CA ALA A 405 15.73 -2.40 9.10
C ALA A 405 16.31 -1.69 7.86
N VAL A 406 17.24 -0.72 8.01
CA VAL A 406 17.75 0.07 6.86
C VAL A 406 18.29 -0.83 5.75
N THR A 407 19.13 -1.81 6.08
CA THR A 407 19.71 -2.75 5.11
C THR A 407 18.64 -3.58 4.40
N GLU A 408 17.72 -4.17 5.17
CA GLU A 408 16.63 -5.02 4.68
C GLU A 408 15.72 -4.20 3.76
N LEU A 409 15.26 -3.04 4.23
CA LEU A 409 14.34 -2.16 3.52
C LEU A 409 14.93 -1.65 2.20
N VAL A 410 16.21 -1.27 2.18
CA VAL A 410 16.88 -0.85 0.93
C VAL A 410 17.03 -2.01 -0.04
N ARG A 411 17.38 -3.22 0.44
CA ARG A 411 17.46 -4.43 -0.39
C ARG A 411 16.10 -4.73 -1.05
N GLU A 412 15.04 -4.74 -0.25
CA GLU A 412 13.70 -5.07 -0.69
C GLU A 412 13.14 -4.01 -1.65
N TYR A 413 13.33 -2.72 -1.38
CA TYR A 413 12.97 -1.65 -2.32
C TYR A 413 13.65 -1.82 -3.69
N ARG A 414 14.93 -2.21 -3.72
CA ARG A 414 15.65 -2.48 -4.98
C ARG A 414 15.07 -3.69 -5.68
N GLN A 415 14.85 -4.79 -4.96
CA GLN A 415 14.27 -6.00 -5.52
C GLN A 415 12.88 -5.75 -6.11
N TRP A 416 11.95 -5.16 -5.35
CA TRP A 416 10.60 -4.83 -5.82
C TRP A 416 10.65 -3.93 -7.06
N THR A 417 11.54 -2.94 -7.06
CA THR A 417 11.74 -2.05 -8.22
C THR A 417 12.25 -2.80 -9.44
N GLU A 418 13.25 -3.65 -9.30
CA GLU A 418 13.76 -4.46 -10.41
C GLU A 418 12.70 -5.40 -10.97
N GLU A 419 11.88 -6.01 -10.10
CA GLU A 419 10.77 -6.86 -10.50
C GLU A 419 9.72 -6.08 -11.29
N LYS A 420 9.33 -4.89 -10.83
CA LYS A 420 8.38 -4.02 -11.54
C LYS A 420 8.94 -3.46 -12.84
N VAL A 421 10.23 -3.11 -12.88
CA VAL A 421 10.91 -2.71 -14.13
C VAL A 421 10.93 -3.86 -15.13
N LYS A 422 11.16 -5.11 -14.68
CA LYS A 422 11.10 -6.30 -15.54
C LYS A 422 9.67 -6.52 -16.07
N GLN A 423 8.64 -6.45 -15.22
CA GLN A 423 7.24 -6.56 -15.62
C GLN A 423 6.86 -5.52 -16.68
N ASN A 424 7.35 -4.28 -16.57
CA ASN A 424 7.10 -3.21 -17.55
C ASN A 424 7.70 -3.50 -18.94
N LYS A 425 8.73 -4.35 -19.06
CA LYS A 425 9.35 -4.68 -20.35
C LYS A 425 8.52 -5.65 -21.19
N ASP A 426 7.67 -6.46 -20.56
CA ASP A 426 6.85 -7.44 -21.26
C ASP A 426 5.61 -6.78 -21.87
N VAL A 427 4.71 -6.30 -21.01
CA VAL A 427 3.47 -5.63 -21.39
C VAL A 427 3.13 -4.61 -20.32
N MET A 428 2.87 -3.36 -20.72
CA MET A 428 2.47 -2.30 -19.81
C MET A 428 1.19 -1.59 -20.25
N ILE A 429 0.48 -0.97 -19.30
CA ILE A 429 -0.65 -0.06 -19.55
C ILE A 429 -0.26 1.34 -19.11
N ALA A 430 -0.55 2.34 -19.95
CA ALA A 430 -0.33 3.74 -19.62
C ALA A 430 -1.50 4.30 -18.81
N VAL A 431 -1.25 4.93 -17.67
CA VAL A 431 -2.27 5.58 -16.82
C VAL A 431 -2.02 7.09 -16.84
N ILE A 432 -2.80 7.81 -17.63
CA ILE A 432 -2.63 9.26 -17.83
C ILE A 432 -3.67 9.99 -17.00
N TYR A 433 -3.29 11.02 -16.26
CA TYR A 433 -4.25 11.82 -15.51
C TYR A 433 -3.81 13.27 -15.31
N ALA A 434 -4.78 14.13 -15.02
CA ALA A 434 -4.58 15.40 -14.32
C ALA A 434 -5.43 15.41 -13.04
N SER A 435 -5.09 16.23 -12.04
CA SER A 435 -5.95 16.37 -10.86
C SER A 435 -5.78 17.68 -10.13
N ALA A 436 -6.82 18.52 -10.13
CA ALA A 436 -6.83 19.77 -9.40
C ALA A 436 -6.81 19.58 -7.86
N TYR A 437 -7.69 18.72 -7.34
CA TYR A 437 -7.88 18.53 -5.89
C TYR A 437 -7.51 17.13 -5.39
N GLY A 438 -6.84 16.32 -6.22
CA GLY A 438 -6.37 14.97 -5.88
C GLY A 438 -7.40 13.83 -6.03
N ASN A 439 -8.70 14.13 -6.20
CA ASN A 439 -9.73 13.09 -6.34
C ASN A 439 -9.49 12.21 -7.58
N THR A 440 -9.26 12.79 -8.76
CA THR A 440 -8.92 12.04 -9.99
C THR A 440 -7.60 11.27 -9.83
N ALA A 441 -6.62 11.82 -9.12
CA ALA A 441 -5.37 11.10 -8.83
C ALA A 441 -5.61 9.85 -7.95
N ALA A 442 -6.52 9.91 -6.98
CA ALA A 442 -6.91 8.76 -6.16
C ALA A 442 -7.58 7.66 -7.00
N LEU A 443 -8.44 8.04 -7.97
CA LEU A 443 -9.01 7.08 -8.94
C LEU A 443 -7.92 6.45 -9.81
N ALA A 444 -6.98 7.25 -10.31
CA ALA A 444 -5.85 6.76 -11.12
C ALA A 444 -5.01 5.72 -10.37
N GLN A 445 -4.78 5.94 -9.07
CA GLN A 445 -4.06 5.00 -8.20
C GLN A 445 -4.83 3.69 -8.01
N ALA A 446 -6.14 3.75 -7.78
CA ALA A 446 -6.95 2.55 -7.66
C ALA A 446 -6.97 1.72 -8.95
N ILE A 447 -7.11 2.38 -10.12
CA ILE A 447 -7.00 1.72 -11.43
C ILE A 447 -5.61 1.11 -11.61
N SER A 448 -4.54 1.85 -11.24
CA SER A 448 -3.17 1.36 -11.32
C SER A 448 -2.97 0.12 -10.46
N ARG A 449 -3.44 0.12 -9.21
CA ARG A 449 -3.37 -1.07 -8.35
C ARG A 449 -4.07 -2.28 -9.01
N GLY A 450 -5.24 -2.08 -9.60
CA GLY A 450 -5.99 -3.10 -10.33
C GLY A 450 -5.23 -3.71 -11.50
N ILE A 451 -4.51 -2.87 -12.26
CA ILE A 451 -3.66 -3.34 -13.36
C ILE A 451 -2.45 -4.13 -12.83
N SER A 452 -1.78 -3.62 -11.79
CA SER A 452 -0.51 -4.20 -11.31
C SER A 452 -0.73 -5.55 -10.65
N LYS A 453 -1.81 -5.69 -9.87
CA LYS A 453 -2.16 -6.97 -9.22
C LYS A 453 -2.55 -8.06 -10.22
N ALA A 454 -3.00 -7.68 -11.42
CA ALA A 454 -3.27 -8.59 -12.52
C ALA A 454 -2.00 -9.03 -13.28
N GLY A 455 -0.81 -8.59 -12.84
CA GLY A 455 0.47 -8.99 -13.39
C GLY A 455 0.89 -8.22 -14.65
N VAL A 456 0.29 -7.05 -14.91
CA VAL A 456 0.63 -6.19 -16.05
C VAL A 456 1.43 -4.98 -15.56
N GLY A 457 2.47 -4.60 -16.30
CA GLY A 457 3.26 -3.41 -16.03
C GLY A 457 2.44 -2.12 -16.15
N ILE A 458 2.92 -1.05 -15.52
CA ILE A 458 2.22 0.24 -15.51
C ILE A 458 3.22 1.35 -15.70
N GLU A 459 2.80 2.35 -16.47
CA GLU A 459 3.45 3.65 -16.51
C GLU A 459 2.42 4.74 -16.25
N THR A 460 2.50 5.34 -15.07
CA THR A 460 1.62 6.43 -14.65
C THR A 460 2.20 7.78 -15.06
N ILE A 461 1.41 8.63 -15.71
CA ILE A 461 1.80 9.95 -16.19
C ILE A 461 0.84 11.01 -15.63
N ASN A 462 1.39 12.01 -14.95
CA ASN A 462 0.67 13.26 -14.70
C ASN A 462 0.90 14.20 -15.89
N CYS A 463 -0.12 14.43 -16.71
CA CYS A 463 -0.01 15.28 -17.89
C CYS A 463 0.08 16.78 -17.55
N GLU A 464 -0.16 17.20 -16.31
CA GLU A 464 0.08 18.59 -15.87
C GLU A 464 1.57 18.98 -15.94
N PHE A 465 2.47 17.99 -15.89
CA PHE A 465 3.92 18.19 -15.87
C PHE A 465 4.64 17.50 -17.04
N THR A 466 3.89 16.84 -17.93
CA THR A 466 4.44 16.01 -19.00
C THR A 466 3.92 16.48 -20.35
N GLY A 467 4.83 16.68 -21.32
CA GLY A 467 4.45 17.13 -22.67
C GLY A 467 3.66 16.06 -23.44
N SER A 468 2.78 16.50 -24.35
CA SER A 468 1.89 15.61 -25.12
C SER A 468 2.65 14.60 -25.99
N GLU A 469 3.80 14.96 -26.55
CA GLU A 469 4.66 14.05 -27.32
C GLU A 469 5.18 12.87 -26.47
N GLU A 470 5.56 13.13 -25.22
CA GLU A 470 6.01 12.11 -24.29
C GLU A 470 4.83 11.19 -23.89
N VAL A 471 3.65 11.76 -23.64
CA VAL A 471 2.42 10.98 -23.41
C VAL A 471 2.13 10.04 -24.57
N VAL A 472 2.16 10.54 -25.81
CA VAL A 472 1.93 9.73 -27.01
C VAL A 472 3.00 8.65 -27.17
N SER A 473 4.27 8.95 -26.87
CA SER A 473 5.36 7.97 -26.89
C SER A 473 5.13 6.81 -25.92
N VAL A 474 4.67 7.10 -24.71
CA VAL A 474 4.33 6.07 -23.71
C VAL A 474 3.11 5.26 -24.16
N VAL A 475 2.05 5.93 -24.63
CA VAL A 475 0.86 5.25 -25.18
C VAL A 475 1.24 4.37 -26.37
N ARG A 476 2.21 4.76 -27.21
CA ARG A 476 2.68 3.95 -28.34
C ARG A 476 3.38 2.67 -27.90
N LYS A 477 4.05 2.66 -26.75
CA LYS A 477 4.73 1.49 -26.18
C LYS A 477 3.81 0.58 -25.34
N SER A 478 2.67 1.09 -24.89
CA SER A 478 1.74 0.33 -24.03
C SER A 478 0.86 -0.66 -24.80
N GLY A 479 0.35 -1.68 -24.13
CA GLY A 479 -0.67 -2.60 -24.65
C GLY A 479 -2.10 -2.05 -24.54
N GLY A 480 -2.30 -1.02 -23.71
CA GLY A 480 -3.55 -0.30 -23.49
C GLY A 480 -3.29 1.02 -22.77
N PHE A 481 -4.29 1.89 -22.66
CA PHE A 481 -4.16 3.12 -21.87
C PHE A 481 -5.45 3.52 -21.16
N VAL A 482 -5.33 4.31 -20.11
CA VAL A 482 -6.47 4.99 -19.49
C VAL A 482 -6.16 6.49 -19.40
N ILE A 483 -7.18 7.32 -19.58
CA ILE A 483 -7.06 8.78 -19.45
C ILE A 483 -8.07 9.33 -18.44
N GLY A 484 -7.55 10.12 -17.51
CA GLY A 484 -8.28 10.64 -16.35
C GLY A 484 -8.31 12.16 -16.32
N SER A 485 -9.47 12.75 -16.07
CA SER A 485 -9.60 14.21 -15.97
C SER A 485 -10.51 14.65 -14.82
N PRO A 486 -10.21 15.75 -14.12
CA PRO A 486 -11.25 16.49 -13.44
C PRO A 486 -12.12 17.25 -14.45
N THR A 487 -13.26 17.76 -14.02
CA THR A 487 -13.99 18.79 -14.76
C THR A 487 -13.74 20.16 -14.12
N LEU A 488 -13.21 21.11 -14.90
CA LEU A 488 -13.02 22.51 -14.50
C LEU A 488 -13.85 23.40 -15.43
N ALA A 489 -14.83 24.11 -14.86
CA ALA A 489 -15.73 25.01 -15.61
C ALA A 489 -16.37 24.35 -16.86
N GLY A 490 -16.83 23.10 -16.72
CA GLY A 490 -17.47 22.36 -17.82
C GLY A 490 -16.51 21.73 -18.84
N HIS A 491 -15.20 21.82 -18.64
CA HIS A 491 -14.19 21.32 -19.58
C HIS A 491 -13.15 20.42 -18.90
N MET A 492 -12.50 19.57 -19.69
CA MET A 492 -11.25 18.92 -19.27
C MET A 492 -10.11 19.97 -19.28
N PRO A 493 -9.14 19.93 -18.34
CA PRO A 493 -8.02 20.86 -18.33
C PRO A 493 -7.18 20.79 -19.61
N THR A 494 -6.56 21.91 -19.99
CA THR A 494 -5.71 22.01 -21.21
C THR A 494 -4.68 20.88 -21.35
N PRO A 495 -3.94 20.48 -20.30
CA PRO A 495 -2.98 19.38 -20.44
C PRO A 495 -3.63 18.04 -20.85
N VAL A 496 -4.86 17.79 -20.41
CA VAL A 496 -5.62 16.60 -20.82
C VAL A 496 -6.09 16.73 -22.27
N GLN A 497 -6.53 17.92 -22.68
CA GLN A 497 -6.94 18.18 -24.07
C GLN A 497 -5.79 17.92 -25.05
N GLU A 498 -4.59 18.42 -24.71
CA GLU A 498 -3.38 18.24 -25.52
C GLU A 498 -2.95 16.77 -25.59
N ALA A 499 -2.93 16.08 -24.46
CA ALA A 499 -2.63 14.66 -24.38
C ALA A 499 -3.62 13.82 -25.23
N LEU A 500 -4.93 14.06 -25.05
CA LEU A 500 -5.97 13.38 -25.82
C LEU A 500 -5.86 13.68 -27.31
N GLY A 501 -5.62 14.94 -27.68
CA GLY A 501 -5.43 15.35 -29.07
C GLY A 501 -4.26 14.63 -29.75
N GLY A 502 -3.14 14.46 -29.03
CA GLY A 502 -2.00 13.66 -29.51
C GLY A 502 -2.36 12.19 -29.70
N ILE A 503 -3.05 11.59 -28.71
CA ILE A 503 -3.46 10.17 -28.75
C ILE A 503 -4.40 9.89 -29.93
N LEU A 504 -5.39 10.76 -30.18
CA LEU A 504 -6.36 10.60 -31.26
C LEU A 504 -5.71 10.61 -32.66
N ARG A 505 -4.58 11.31 -32.81
CA ARG A 505 -3.82 11.42 -34.06
C ARG A 505 -2.90 10.23 -34.31
N ASP A 506 -2.52 9.48 -33.27
CA ASP A 506 -1.61 8.34 -33.40
C ASP A 506 -2.38 7.07 -33.83
N SER A 507 -2.05 6.54 -35.01
CA SER A 507 -2.72 5.35 -35.57
C SER A 507 -2.44 4.07 -34.77
N ASN A 508 -1.29 3.96 -34.10
CA ASN A 508 -0.99 2.80 -33.26
C ASN A 508 -1.84 2.82 -31.99
N ALA A 509 -2.06 4.00 -31.41
CA ALA A 509 -2.91 4.16 -30.24
C ALA A 509 -4.35 3.69 -30.49
N ARG A 510 -4.90 3.95 -31.68
CA ARG A 510 -6.28 3.56 -32.06
C ARG A 510 -6.57 2.05 -31.96
N SER A 511 -5.55 1.21 -32.14
CA SER A 511 -5.70 -0.25 -32.06
C SER A 511 -5.76 -0.80 -30.63
N LYS A 512 -5.58 0.06 -29.62
CA LYS A 512 -5.39 -0.34 -28.23
C LYS A 512 -6.69 -0.20 -27.44
N PRO A 513 -6.96 -1.12 -26.50
CA PRO A 513 -8.05 -0.93 -25.55
C PRO A 513 -7.77 0.30 -24.67
N CYS A 514 -8.79 1.13 -24.47
CA CYS A 514 -8.73 2.35 -23.67
C CYS A 514 -9.73 2.33 -22.51
N GLY A 515 -9.55 3.24 -21.56
CA GLY A 515 -10.54 3.53 -20.51
C GLY A 515 -10.53 5.01 -20.16
N VAL A 516 -11.66 5.51 -19.66
CA VAL A 516 -11.84 6.92 -19.29
C VAL A 516 -12.35 7.00 -17.86
N PHE A 517 -11.82 7.93 -17.08
CA PHE A 517 -12.28 8.15 -15.71
C PHE A 517 -12.18 9.63 -15.33
N GLY A 518 -12.86 10.04 -14.26
CA GLY A 518 -12.75 11.40 -13.78
C GLY A 518 -13.55 11.69 -12.52
N SER A 519 -13.16 12.78 -11.84
CA SER A 519 -13.90 13.33 -10.71
C SER A 519 -14.47 14.70 -11.05
N PHE A 520 -15.61 15.05 -10.45
CA PHE A 520 -16.28 16.31 -10.72
C PHE A 520 -17.10 16.80 -9.52
N GLY A 521 -17.47 18.08 -9.50
CA GLY A 521 -18.36 18.63 -8.48
C GLY A 521 -19.82 18.55 -8.88
N TRP A 522 -20.28 19.57 -9.61
CA TRP A 522 -21.68 19.70 -10.03
C TRP A 522 -21.95 19.05 -11.37
N SER A 523 -21.04 19.21 -12.32
CA SER A 523 -21.15 18.73 -13.71
C SER A 523 -19.88 17.99 -14.14
N GLY A 524 -20.03 16.93 -14.92
CA GLY A 524 -19.00 15.93 -15.20
C GLY A 524 -18.64 15.78 -16.68
N GLU A 525 -18.68 16.87 -17.44
CA GLU A 525 -18.57 16.90 -18.91
C GLU A 525 -17.24 16.35 -19.44
N ALA A 526 -16.15 16.53 -18.70
CA ALA A 526 -14.82 16.08 -19.12
C ALA A 526 -14.78 14.58 -19.45
N VAL A 527 -15.48 13.75 -18.67
CA VAL A 527 -15.55 12.30 -18.91
C VAL A 527 -16.33 11.99 -20.18
N ASP A 528 -17.46 12.66 -20.40
CA ASP A 528 -18.28 12.48 -21.60
C ASP A 528 -17.53 12.91 -22.85
N GLU A 529 -16.84 14.05 -22.77
CA GLU A 529 -16.07 14.60 -23.89
C GLU A 529 -14.91 13.67 -24.27
N MET A 530 -14.16 13.16 -23.28
CA MET A 530 -13.11 12.18 -23.52
C MET A 530 -13.66 10.88 -24.11
N GLU A 531 -14.76 10.36 -23.55
CA GLU A 531 -15.42 9.15 -24.04
C GLU A 531 -15.87 9.31 -25.49
N GLN A 532 -16.60 10.39 -25.79
CA GLN A 532 -17.16 10.64 -27.11
C GLN A 532 -16.07 10.78 -28.16
N ARG A 533 -15.02 11.57 -27.88
CA ARG A 533 -13.89 11.74 -28.81
C ARG A 533 -13.15 10.43 -29.09
N LEU A 534 -12.99 9.56 -28.09
CA LEU A 534 -12.37 8.23 -28.28
C LEU A 534 -13.29 7.29 -29.06
N LYS A 535 -14.62 7.31 -28.82
CA LYS A 535 -15.60 6.55 -29.61
C LYS A 535 -15.58 6.97 -31.08
N ASP A 536 -15.65 8.28 -31.34
CA ASP A 536 -15.59 8.84 -32.69
C ASP A 536 -14.24 8.55 -33.38
N GLY A 537 -13.18 8.47 -32.57
CA GLY A 537 -11.85 8.04 -33.01
C GLY A 537 -11.71 6.54 -33.29
N GLY A 538 -12.74 5.73 -33.04
CA GLY A 538 -12.75 4.29 -33.29
C GLY A 538 -12.02 3.43 -32.25
N PHE A 539 -11.83 3.93 -31.04
CA PHE A 539 -11.16 3.19 -29.96
C PHE A 539 -12.10 2.18 -29.30
N SER A 540 -11.53 1.08 -28.78
CA SER A 540 -12.27 0.06 -28.03
C SER A 540 -12.11 0.27 -26.53
N PHE A 541 -13.17 0.13 -25.75
CA PHE A 541 -13.13 0.34 -24.30
C PHE A 541 -12.90 -0.96 -23.54
N GLY A 542 -11.98 -0.95 -22.57
CA GLY A 542 -11.73 -2.08 -21.66
C GLY A 542 -12.73 -2.15 -20.51
N PHE A 543 -13.35 -1.02 -20.14
CA PHE A 543 -14.38 -0.91 -19.11
C PHE A 543 -15.26 0.34 -19.35
N PRO A 544 -16.47 0.41 -18.78
CA PRO A 544 -17.34 1.59 -18.88
C PRO A 544 -16.72 2.84 -18.24
N PRO A 545 -16.95 4.06 -18.76
CA PRO A 545 -16.37 5.27 -18.19
C PRO A 545 -16.73 5.47 -16.71
N ILE A 546 -15.74 5.81 -15.90
CA ILE A 546 -15.92 5.99 -14.45
C ILE A 546 -16.12 7.46 -14.11
N ARG A 547 -17.20 7.77 -13.39
CA ARG A 547 -17.57 9.13 -13.01
C ARG A 547 -17.73 9.21 -11.49
N CYS A 548 -16.86 9.97 -10.84
CA CYS A 548 -16.89 10.17 -9.40
C CYS A 548 -17.38 11.57 -9.06
N LYS A 549 -18.53 11.68 -8.41
CA LYS A 549 -19.01 12.97 -7.88
C LYS A 549 -18.33 13.26 -6.54
N PHE A 550 -17.66 14.40 -6.44
CA PHE A 550 -16.85 14.81 -5.30
C PHE A 550 -15.76 13.79 -4.91
N LYS A 551 -15.70 13.43 -3.63
CA LYS A 551 -14.65 12.61 -3.02
C LYS A 551 -14.94 11.11 -3.23
N PRO A 552 -13.95 10.30 -3.66
CA PRO A 552 -14.11 8.86 -3.81
C PRO A 552 -14.49 8.15 -2.49
N THR A 553 -15.40 7.17 -2.57
CA THR A 553 -15.76 6.24 -1.48
C THR A 553 -15.00 4.92 -1.57
N GLU A 554 -15.18 3.99 -0.61
CA GLU A 554 -14.55 2.66 -0.69
C GLU A 554 -15.11 1.89 -1.89
N ALA A 555 -16.42 1.95 -2.14
CA ALA A 555 -17.03 1.38 -3.35
C ALA A 555 -16.47 2.00 -4.64
N THR A 556 -16.21 3.31 -4.65
CA THR A 556 -15.63 3.99 -5.81
C THR A 556 -14.20 3.50 -6.10
N LEU A 557 -13.38 3.34 -5.07
CA LEU A 557 -12.01 2.83 -5.22
C LEU A 557 -12.02 1.35 -5.66
N GLN A 558 -12.93 0.54 -5.13
CA GLN A 558 -13.10 -0.86 -5.56
C GLN A 558 -13.52 -0.92 -7.04
N LEU A 559 -14.47 -0.09 -7.47
CA LEU A 559 -14.88 -0.01 -8.87
C LEU A 559 -13.69 0.30 -9.80
N CYS A 560 -12.84 1.24 -9.40
CA CYS A 560 -11.62 1.60 -10.13
C CYS A 560 -10.62 0.44 -10.20
N GLU A 561 -10.41 -0.27 -9.09
CA GLU A 561 -9.49 -1.40 -9.01
C GLU A 561 -9.98 -2.60 -9.86
N GLU A 562 -11.28 -2.90 -9.81
CA GLU A 562 -11.91 -3.91 -10.67
C GLU A 562 -11.81 -3.53 -12.15
N SER A 563 -12.05 -2.26 -12.51
CA SER A 563 -11.91 -1.77 -13.88
C SER A 563 -10.47 -1.86 -14.41
N GLY A 564 -9.48 -1.56 -13.57
CA GLY A 564 -8.07 -1.73 -13.92
C GLY A 564 -7.71 -3.20 -14.17
N THR A 565 -8.25 -4.11 -13.36
CA THR A 565 -8.09 -5.56 -13.53
C THR A 565 -8.68 -6.01 -14.86
N ASP A 566 -9.90 -5.56 -15.21
CA ASP A 566 -10.56 -5.90 -16.47
C ASP A 566 -9.75 -5.44 -17.69
N LEU A 567 -9.23 -4.20 -17.67
CA LEU A 567 -8.37 -3.71 -18.75
C LEU A 567 -7.10 -4.55 -18.88
N ALA A 568 -6.45 -4.90 -17.78
CA ALA A 568 -5.28 -5.77 -17.79
C ALA A 568 -5.60 -7.13 -18.43
N GLN A 569 -6.75 -7.73 -18.11
CA GLN A 569 -7.19 -8.99 -18.73
C GLN A 569 -7.46 -8.86 -20.23
N VAL A 570 -8.02 -7.74 -20.68
CA VAL A 570 -8.20 -7.45 -22.13
C VAL A 570 -6.85 -7.40 -22.83
N VAL A 571 -5.87 -6.70 -22.25
CA VAL A 571 -4.52 -6.57 -22.81
C VAL A 571 -3.78 -7.92 -22.83
N ILE A 572 -3.81 -8.69 -21.74
CA ILE A 572 -3.22 -10.04 -21.68
C ILE A 572 -3.80 -10.95 -22.76
N LYS A 573 -5.13 -10.93 -22.95
CA LYS A 573 -5.80 -11.73 -23.99
C LYS A 573 -5.39 -11.30 -25.40
N ALA A 574 -5.25 -10.00 -25.64
CA ALA A 574 -4.79 -9.47 -26.92
C ALA A 574 -3.33 -9.87 -27.21
N GLN A 575 -2.46 -9.84 -26.20
CA GLN A 575 -1.06 -10.26 -26.32
C GLN A 575 -0.94 -11.76 -26.63
N ARG A 576 -1.65 -12.61 -25.88
CA ARG A 576 -1.67 -14.07 -26.11
C ARG A 576 -2.10 -14.44 -27.54
N LYS A 577 -3.05 -13.70 -28.14
CA LYS A 577 -3.46 -13.89 -29.54
C LYS A 577 -2.36 -13.53 -30.55
N LYS A 578 -1.50 -12.56 -30.24
CA LYS A 578 -0.34 -12.19 -31.09
C LYS A 578 0.76 -13.24 -30.99
N ASP A 579 1.01 -13.76 -29.79
CA ASP A 579 2.05 -14.79 -29.55
C ASP A 579 1.62 -16.18 -30.06
N SER A 580 0.31 -16.45 -30.21
CA SER A 580 -0.23 -17.75 -30.65
C SER A 580 -0.09 -18.04 -32.15
N THR A 581 0.93 -17.51 -32.83
CA THR A 581 1.38 -18.06 -34.12
C THR A 581 2.11 -19.41 -33.96
N ALA A 582 2.40 -19.83 -32.73
CA ALA A 582 2.74 -21.20 -32.39
C ALA A 582 1.47 -22.04 -32.11
N LYS A 583 1.37 -23.24 -32.74
CA LYS A 583 0.30 -24.21 -32.46
C LYS A 583 0.19 -24.45 -30.95
N PRO A 584 -1.02 -24.51 -30.36
CA PRO A 584 -1.16 -24.92 -28.97
C PRO A 584 -0.69 -26.36 -28.85
N THR A 585 0.53 -26.56 -28.38
CA THR A 585 0.92 -27.85 -27.81
C THR A 585 0.10 -28.02 -26.54
N PHE A 586 -0.92 -28.86 -26.60
CA PHE A 586 -1.57 -29.40 -25.42
C PHE A 586 -0.51 -30.24 -24.68
N SER A 587 0.28 -29.59 -23.84
CA SER A 587 1.07 -30.28 -22.83
C SER A 587 0.08 -30.99 -21.91
N THR A 588 0.17 -32.31 -21.82
CA THR A 588 -0.44 -33.05 -20.73
C THR A 588 0.07 -32.47 -19.42
N ALA A 589 -0.80 -32.32 -18.43
CA ALA A 589 -0.38 -31.87 -17.11
C ALA A 589 0.73 -32.80 -16.59
N SER A 590 1.80 -32.21 -16.07
CA SER A 590 2.90 -32.95 -15.45
C SER A 590 2.40 -33.80 -14.29
N ASP A 591 3.13 -34.85 -13.96
CA ASP A 591 2.81 -35.71 -12.80
C ASP A 591 2.70 -34.89 -11.51
N VAL A 592 3.53 -33.84 -11.37
CA VAL A 592 3.48 -32.90 -10.26
C VAL A 592 2.15 -32.15 -10.23
N GLU A 593 1.72 -31.56 -11.36
CA GLU A 593 0.43 -30.87 -11.43
C GLU A 593 -0.74 -31.80 -11.14
N GLN A 594 -0.70 -33.03 -11.65
CA GLN A 594 -1.75 -34.03 -11.38
C GLN A 594 -1.78 -34.42 -9.90
N ALA A 595 -0.62 -34.62 -9.27
CA ALA A 595 -0.50 -34.92 -7.85
C ALA A 595 -1.01 -33.76 -6.98
N VAL A 596 -0.62 -32.53 -7.28
CA VAL A 596 -1.12 -31.32 -6.59
C VAL A 596 -2.64 -31.20 -6.75
N GLY A 597 -3.20 -31.58 -7.90
CA GLY A 597 -4.65 -31.60 -8.12
C GLY A 597 -5.42 -32.56 -7.19
N ARG A 598 -4.73 -33.49 -6.51
CA ARG A 598 -5.34 -34.39 -5.51
C ARG A 598 -5.47 -33.76 -4.13
N VAL A 599 -4.87 -32.59 -3.90
CA VAL A 599 -5.10 -31.81 -2.68
C VAL A 599 -6.52 -31.25 -2.74
N VAL A 600 -7.36 -31.70 -1.82
CA VAL A 600 -8.76 -31.30 -1.71
C VAL A 600 -8.94 -30.27 -0.61
N GLY A 601 -9.94 -29.40 -0.76
CA GLY A 601 -10.32 -28.47 0.29
C GLY A 601 -11.82 -28.20 0.29
N SER A 602 -12.30 -27.70 1.42
CA SER A 602 -13.71 -27.37 1.61
C SER A 602 -14.12 -26.26 0.67
N LEU A 603 -15.25 -26.44 -0.02
CA LEU A 603 -15.82 -25.43 -0.86
C LEU A 603 -16.61 -24.44 0.00
N CYS A 604 -16.12 -23.22 0.04
CA CYS A 604 -16.65 -22.12 0.84
C CYS A 604 -16.90 -20.90 -0.05
N VAL A 605 -17.71 -19.96 0.47
CA VAL A 605 -17.82 -18.61 -0.07
C VAL A 605 -17.27 -17.65 0.97
N LEU A 606 -16.18 -16.97 0.61
CA LEU A 606 -15.66 -15.85 1.38
C LEU A 606 -16.42 -14.60 0.95
N ALA A 607 -17.04 -13.92 1.91
CA ALA A 607 -17.76 -12.67 1.72
C ALA A 607 -17.12 -11.60 2.61
N ALA A 608 -16.60 -10.52 2.02
CA ALA A 608 -15.96 -9.45 2.77
C ALA A 608 -16.67 -8.11 2.51
N ARG A 609 -16.73 -7.29 3.54
CA ARG A 609 -17.32 -5.95 3.47
C ARG A 609 -16.43 -4.95 4.22
N SER A 610 -16.23 -3.78 3.63
CA SER A 610 -15.63 -2.62 4.28
C SER A 610 -16.42 -1.40 3.87
N GLY A 611 -16.97 -0.65 4.82
CA GLY A 611 -17.77 0.54 4.50
C GLY A 611 -18.92 0.22 3.54
N ASP A 612 -18.95 0.91 2.40
CA ASP A 612 -19.89 0.70 1.29
C ASP A 612 -19.40 -0.30 0.22
N ALA A 613 -18.18 -0.85 0.37
CA ALA A 613 -17.57 -1.82 -0.52
C ALA A 613 -17.87 -3.27 -0.07
N GLU A 614 -18.32 -4.10 -1.01
CA GLU A 614 -18.60 -5.52 -0.78
C GLU A 614 -18.05 -6.38 -1.92
N SER A 615 -17.50 -7.54 -1.57
CA SER A 615 -17.06 -8.52 -2.55
C SER A 615 -17.17 -9.93 -2.00
N ALA A 616 -17.16 -10.91 -2.91
CA ALA A 616 -17.22 -12.31 -2.57
C ALA A 616 -16.46 -13.18 -3.56
N MET A 617 -15.98 -14.32 -3.10
CA MET A 617 -15.35 -15.33 -3.95
C MET A 617 -15.64 -16.75 -3.46
N LEU A 618 -15.61 -17.71 -4.39
CA LEU A 618 -15.47 -19.11 -4.03
C LEU A 618 -14.04 -19.38 -3.54
N ALA A 619 -13.93 -19.94 -2.36
CA ALA A 619 -12.69 -20.39 -1.76
C ALA A 619 -12.71 -21.92 -1.66
N SER A 620 -11.63 -22.56 -2.10
CA SER A 620 -11.46 -24.02 -1.92
C SER A 620 -10.15 -24.38 -1.22
N TRP A 621 -9.35 -23.38 -0.86
CA TRP A 621 -8.08 -23.52 -0.16
C TRP A 621 -8.23 -22.92 1.23
N VAL A 622 -8.99 -23.63 2.06
CA VAL A 622 -9.32 -23.26 3.43
C VAL A 622 -8.88 -24.40 4.35
N SER A 623 -8.20 -24.08 5.44
CA SER A 623 -7.82 -25.07 6.46
C SER A 623 -7.87 -24.46 7.86
N GLN A 624 -8.12 -25.28 8.87
CA GLN A 624 -7.97 -24.85 10.26
C GLN A 624 -6.48 -24.71 10.59
N ALA A 625 -6.12 -23.58 11.20
CA ALA A 625 -4.76 -23.19 11.51
C ALA A 625 -4.45 -23.23 13.01
N SER A 626 -5.46 -23.03 13.86
CA SER A 626 -5.28 -22.96 15.31
C SER A 626 -6.56 -23.31 16.08
N PHE A 627 -6.36 -23.71 17.34
CA PHE A 627 -7.43 -23.96 18.31
C PHE A 627 -7.69 -22.77 19.25
N VAL A 628 -6.65 -22.02 19.63
CA VAL A 628 -6.74 -20.93 20.61
C VAL A 628 -5.91 -19.72 20.16
N PRO A 629 -6.55 -18.58 19.83
CA PRO A 629 -7.96 -18.51 19.42
C PRO A 629 -8.20 -19.42 18.20
N PRO A 630 -9.44 -19.88 17.94
CA PRO A 630 -9.73 -20.62 16.72
C PRO A 630 -9.36 -19.78 15.51
N GLY A 631 -8.65 -20.39 14.56
CA GLY A 631 -8.15 -19.67 13.40
C GLY A 631 -8.07 -20.55 12.16
N ILE A 632 -8.11 -19.90 11.01
CA ILE A 632 -8.12 -20.52 9.69
C ILE A 632 -7.10 -19.87 8.77
N THR A 633 -6.62 -20.65 7.80
CA THR A 633 -5.93 -20.12 6.63
C THR A 633 -6.84 -20.14 5.41
N ILE A 634 -6.73 -19.12 4.57
CA ILE A 634 -7.43 -19.02 3.29
C ILE A 634 -6.44 -18.52 2.24
N ALA A 635 -6.34 -19.21 1.12
CA ALA A 635 -5.55 -18.73 -0.01
C ALA A 635 -6.42 -17.93 -0.99
N VAL A 636 -5.99 -16.72 -1.33
CA VAL A 636 -6.71 -15.78 -2.20
C VAL A 636 -5.80 -15.30 -3.33
N ALA A 637 -6.24 -15.49 -4.58
CA ALA A 637 -5.46 -15.03 -5.73
C ALA A 637 -5.36 -13.51 -5.76
N LYS A 638 -4.19 -12.99 -6.13
CA LYS A 638 -3.87 -11.55 -6.09
C LYS A 638 -4.76 -10.69 -7.01
N ASP A 639 -5.28 -11.29 -8.08
CA ASP A 639 -6.13 -10.62 -9.06
C ASP A 639 -7.62 -10.55 -8.65
N ARG A 640 -8.01 -11.17 -7.53
CA ARG A 640 -9.41 -11.15 -7.08
C ARG A 640 -9.80 -9.79 -6.54
N ALA A 641 -11.06 -9.40 -6.77
CA ALA A 641 -11.64 -8.17 -6.25
C ALA A 641 -11.65 -8.12 -4.71
N VAL A 642 -11.82 -9.27 -4.07
CA VAL A 642 -11.87 -9.36 -2.60
C VAL A 642 -10.52 -9.12 -1.92
N GLU A 643 -9.40 -9.14 -2.66
CA GLU A 643 -8.04 -8.95 -2.12
C GLU A 643 -7.90 -7.67 -1.29
N GLY A 644 -8.46 -6.55 -1.78
CA GLY A 644 -8.41 -5.28 -1.08
C GLY A 644 -9.21 -5.23 0.22
N LEU A 645 -10.12 -6.18 0.45
CA LEU A 645 -10.99 -6.27 1.63
C LEU A 645 -10.46 -7.22 2.71
N ILE A 646 -9.48 -8.06 2.36
CA ILE A 646 -8.87 -9.07 3.25
C ILE A 646 -7.45 -8.68 3.68
N LEU A 647 -7.18 -7.38 3.75
CA LEU A 647 -5.98 -6.83 4.37
C LEU A 647 -5.99 -7.11 5.89
N PRO A 648 -4.84 -7.13 6.58
CA PRO A 648 -4.79 -7.19 8.04
C PRO A 648 -5.76 -6.19 8.70
N GLY A 649 -6.56 -6.66 9.66
CA GLY A 649 -7.65 -5.91 10.29
C GLY A 649 -8.99 -5.94 9.53
N GLY A 650 -9.00 -6.42 8.28
CA GLY A 650 -10.21 -6.66 7.50
C GLY A 650 -11.08 -7.76 8.12
N LYS A 651 -12.39 -7.70 7.85
CA LYS A 651 -13.36 -8.68 8.33
C LYS A 651 -14.04 -9.37 7.16
N PHE A 652 -14.34 -10.65 7.35
CA PHE A 652 -15.09 -11.42 6.37
C PHE A 652 -15.97 -12.47 7.05
N ALA A 653 -16.96 -12.96 6.32
CA ALA A 653 -17.71 -14.15 6.65
C ALA A 653 -17.28 -15.30 5.72
N LEU A 654 -17.01 -16.46 6.30
CA LEU A 654 -16.77 -17.69 5.55
C LEU A 654 -18.01 -18.56 5.61
N ASN A 655 -18.68 -18.71 4.48
CA ASN A 655 -19.87 -19.54 4.31
C ASN A 655 -19.45 -20.92 3.80
N ILE A 656 -19.55 -21.95 4.63
CA ILE A 656 -19.18 -23.32 4.29
C ILE A 656 -20.35 -23.96 3.56
N LEU A 657 -20.13 -24.49 2.35
CA LEU A 657 -21.23 -25.03 1.53
C LEU A 657 -21.47 -26.51 1.79
N GLY A 658 -22.73 -26.94 1.74
CA GLY A 658 -23.11 -28.36 1.76
C GLY A 658 -23.14 -28.97 0.36
N GLN A 659 -22.86 -30.28 0.23
CA GLN A 659 -22.76 -30.98 -1.08
C GLN A 659 -23.99 -30.78 -1.98
N GLY A 660 -25.20 -30.76 -1.43
CA GLY A 660 -26.45 -30.60 -2.19
C GLY A 660 -26.76 -29.17 -2.67
N LYS A 661 -26.17 -28.15 -2.02
CA LYS A 661 -26.49 -26.73 -2.26
C LYS A 661 -25.37 -25.95 -2.96
N ALA A 662 -24.17 -26.54 -3.06
CA ALA A 662 -23.00 -25.89 -3.62
C ALA A 662 -23.11 -25.52 -5.11
N GLY A 663 -23.83 -26.30 -5.92
CA GLY A 663 -23.92 -26.13 -7.37
C GLY A 663 -24.50 -24.77 -7.81
N PRO A 664 -25.73 -24.41 -7.41
CA PRO A 664 -26.34 -23.12 -7.74
C PRO A 664 -25.52 -21.91 -7.27
N ILE A 665 -25.02 -21.95 -6.03
CA ILE A 665 -24.19 -20.89 -5.44
C ILE A 665 -22.89 -20.71 -6.24
N SER A 666 -22.22 -21.82 -6.58
CA SER A 666 -20.98 -21.77 -7.35
C SER A 666 -21.22 -21.22 -8.76
N LYS A 667 -22.31 -21.64 -9.40
CA LYS A 667 -22.69 -21.14 -10.73
C LYS A 667 -22.94 -19.64 -10.72
N GLN A 668 -23.52 -19.08 -9.66
CA GLN A 668 -23.70 -17.64 -9.53
C GLN A 668 -22.35 -16.92 -9.38
N LEU A 669 -21.50 -17.36 -8.43
CA LEU A 669 -20.24 -16.68 -8.12
C LEU A 669 -19.15 -16.82 -9.20
N LEU A 670 -19.26 -17.81 -10.10
CA LEU A 670 -18.35 -17.97 -11.24
C LEU A 670 -18.77 -17.17 -12.48
N LYS A 671 -19.96 -16.56 -12.50
CA LYS A 671 -20.33 -15.66 -13.60
C LYS A 671 -19.34 -14.50 -13.68
N PRO A 672 -18.93 -14.07 -14.88
CA PRO A 672 -18.27 -12.77 -15.01
C PRO A 672 -19.20 -11.67 -14.52
N PHE A 673 -18.68 -10.76 -13.70
CA PHE A 673 -19.42 -9.61 -13.19
C PHE A 673 -18.77 -8.35 -13.73
N LYS A 674 -19.56 -7.33 -13.97
CA LYS A 674 -19.03 -6.00 -14.27
C LYS A 674 -18.49 -5.35 -13.00
N PRO A 675 -17.52 -4.42 -13.10
CA PRO A 675 -17.08 -3.63 -11.97
C PRO A 675 -18.26 -2.97 -11.23
N GLY A 676 -18.33 -3.14 -9.91
CA GLY A 676 -19.41 -2.63 -9.05
C GLY A 676 -20.73 -3.42 -9.02
N GLU A 677 -20.84 -4.55 -9.74
CA GLU A 677 -22.05 -5.39 -9.75
C GLU A 677 -22.17 -6.26 -8.48
N PRO A 678 -23.37 -6.40 -7.88
CA PRO A 678 -23.57 -7.26 -6.71
C PRO A 678 -23.23 -8.73 -6.98
N ARG A 679 -22.34 -9.31 -6.16
CA ARG A 679 -21.81 -10.68 -6.37
C ARG A 679 -22.85 -11.78 -6.11
N PHE A 680 -23.75 -11.56 -5.17
CA PHE A 680 -24.69 -12.59 -4.71
C PHE A 680 -25.93 -12.73 -5.59
N GLY A 681 -26.24 -11.73 -6.44
CA GLY A 681 -27.47 -11.73 -7.24
C GLY A 681 -28.70 -11.96 -6.37
N ASP A 682 -29.55 -12.91 -6.77
CA ASP A 682 -30.79 -13.26 -6.06
C ASP A 682 -30.63 -14.38 -5.00
N LEU A 683 -29.40 -14.71 -4.61
CA LEU A 683 -29.18 -15.71 -3.57
C LEU A 683 -29.79 -15.26 -2.23
N PRO A 684 -30.37 -16.17 -1.44
CA PRO A 684 -30.89 -15.83 -0.11
C PRO A 684 -29.72 -15.49 0.83
N ILE A 685 -29.73 -14.25 1.31
CA ILE A 685 -28.66 -13.70 2.14
C ILE A 685 -29.18 -13.05 3.41
N SER A 686 -28.35 -13.10 4.44
CA SER A 686 -28.50 -12.37 5.69
C SER A 686 -27.21 -11.62 6.03
N THR A 687 -27.25 -10.76 7.06
CA THR A 687 -26.10 -9.94 7.47
C THR A 687 -25.54 -10.45 8.80
N ALA A 688 -24.23 -10.68 8.84
CA ALA A 688 -23.47 -11.09 10.01
C ALA A 688 -23.30 -9.95 11.03
N SER A 689 -22.84 -10.28 12.25
CA SER A 689 -22.58 -9.26 13.29
C SER A 689 -21.42 -8.32 12.92
N ASN A 690 -20.45 -8.81 12.16
CA ASN A 690 -19.37 -8.03 11.58
C ASN A 690 -19.77 -7.26 10.30
N GLY A 691 -21.05 -7.32 9.90
CA GLY A 691 -21.59 -6.63 8.73
C GLY A 691 -21.38 -7.35 7.40
N CYS A 692 -20.67 -8.48 7.36
CA CYS A 692 -20.45 -9.25 6.12
C CYS A 692 -21.66 -10.09 5.73
N THR A 693 -21.72 -10.50 4.47
CA THR A 693 -22.85 -11.28 3.94
C THR A 693 -22.76 -12.76 4.30
N LEU A 694 -23.87 -13.29 4.83
CA LEU A 694 -24.09 -14.70 5.11
C LEU A 694 -25.01 -15.31 4.05
N LEU A 695 -24.72 -16.53 3.63
CA LEU A 695 -25.60 -17.33 2.78
C LEU A 695 -26.53 -18.16 3.68
N ASP A 696 -27.84 -17.97 3.56
CA ASP A 696 -28.81 -18.70 4.38
C ASP A 696 -28.81 -20.21 4.07
N ASP A 697 -28.42 -20.55 2.84
CA ASP A 697 -28.28 -21.92 2.35
C ASP A 697 -26.92 -22.57 2.64
N ALA A 698 -26.04 -21.89 3.39
CA ALA A 698 -24.77 -22.50 3.83
C ALA A 698 -24.99 -23.62 4.85
N LEU A 699 -24.03 -24.55 4.92
CA LEU A 699 -23.96 -25.58 5.96
C LEU A 699 -23.63 -24.95 7.32
N ALA A 700 -22.67 -24.02 7.31
CA ALA A 700 -22.21 -23.29 8.48
C ALA A 700 -21.62 -21.94 8.04
N HIS A 701 -21.53 -21.00 8.97
CA HIS A 701 -20.80 -19.75 8.75
C HIS A 701 -19.83 -19.45 9.89
N LEU A 702 -18.73 -18.79 9.55
CA LEU A 702 -17.74 -18.26 10.48
C LEU A 702 -17.56 -16.77 10.21
N GLU A 703 -17.63 -15.95 11.25
CA GLU A 703 -17.24 -14.55 11.21
C GLU A 703 -15.78 -14.43 11.60
N CYS A 704 -14.96 -13.83 10.74
CA CYS A 704 -13.51 -13.85 10.87
C CYS A 704 -12.90 -12.45 10.81
N SER A 705 -11.77 -12.29 11.51
CA SER A 705 -10.92 -11.10 11.47
C SER A 705 -9.53 -11.47 10.96
N VAL A 706 -9.07 -10.78 9.91
CA VAL A 706 -7.75 -11.03 9.32
C VAL A 706 -6.66 -10.53 10.26
N VAL A 707 -5.73 -11.43 10.60
CA VAL A 707 -4.59 -11.10 11.47
C VAL A 707 -3.34 -10.81 10.64
N ASN A 708 -3.04 -11.67 9.67
CA ASN A 708 -1.83 -11.53 8.85
C ASN A 708 -2.03 -12.13 7.45
N ARG A 709 -1.15 -11.79 6.52
CA ARG A 709 -1.06 -12.39 5.19
C ARG A 709 0.39 -12.65 4.79
N MET A 710 0.59 -13.69 4.00
CA MET A 710 1.88 -14.07 3.43
C MET A 710 1.76 -14.15 1.91
N GLU A 711 2.72 -13.55 1.21
CA GLU A 711 2.77 -13.60 -0.25
C GLU A 711 3.28 -14.96 -0.73
N THR A 712 2.59 -15.57 -1.71
CA THR A 712 2.99 -16.85 -2.31
C THR A 712 2.72 -16.84 -3.80
N GLY A 713 3.75 -16.63 -4.63
CA GLY A 713 3.59 -16.67 -6.10
C GLY A 713 2.44 -15.79 -6.60
N ASP A 714 1.34 -16.39 -7.04
CA ASP A 714 0.12 -15.74 -7.55
C ASP A 714 -1.01 -15.55 -6.51
N HIS A 715 -0.82 -16.01 -5.25
CA HIS A 715 -1.79 -15.93 -4.17
C HIS A 715 -1.24 -15.23 -2.91
N TRP A 716 -2.15 -14.82 -2.04
CA TRP A 716 -1.91 -14.51 -0.64
C TRP A 716 -2.42 -15.68 0.22
N ILE A 717 -1.63 -16.13 1.20
CA ILE A 717 -2.12 -16.96 2.29
C ILE A 717 -2.53 -16.04 3.43
N VAL A 718 -3.82 -15.99 3.72
CA VAL A 718 -4.41 -15.14 4.75
C VAL A 718 -4.65 -15.98 6.00
N TYR A 719 -4.13 -15.55 7.14
CA TYR A 719 -4.45 -16.10 8.45
C TYR A 719 -5.47 -15.20 9.15
N ALA A 720 -6.56 -15.80 9.62
CA ALA A 720 -7.65 -15.11 10.28
C ALA A 720 -8.09 -15.84 11.55
N THR A 721 -8.45 -15.08 12.57
CA THR A 721 -9.14 -15.62 13.76
C THR A 721 -10.63 -15.70 13.49
N VAL A 722 -11.27 -16.70 14.09
CA VAL A 722 -12.72 -16.87 14.06
C VAL A 722 -13.28 -16.22 15.32
N ASP A 723 -14.08 -15.18 15.12
CA ASP A 723 -14.67 -14.38 16.20
C ASP A 723 -15.99 -14.99 16.67
N SER A 724 -16.78 -15.53 15.74
CA SER A 724 -18.04 -16.24 16.00
C SER A 724 -18.35 -17.23 14.86
N GLY A 725 -19.31 -18.13 15.08
CA GLY A 725 -19.76 -19.03 14.02
C GLY A 725 -21.01 -19.80 14.41
N LYS A 726 -21.70 -20.36 13.42
CA LYS A 726 -22.94 -21.13 13.60
C LYS A 726 -23.00 -22.27 12.60
N LEU A 727 -23.38 -23.45 13.09
CA LEU A 727 -23.81 -24.58 12.28
C LEU A 727 -25.30 -24.42 11.94
N ILE A 728 -25.63 -24.40 10.66
CA ILE A 728 -27.00 -24.21 10.16
C ILE A 728 -27.66 -25.57 9.90
N ASP A 729 -26.92 -26.49 9.29
CA ASP A 729 -27.36 -27.85 8.98
C ASP A 729 -26.29 -28.84 9.45
N ASP A 730 -26.64 -29.73 10.37
CA ASP A 730 -25.75 -30.76 10.94
C ASP A 730 -25.85 -32.12 10.23
N SER A 731 -26.80 -32.25 9.29
CA SER A 731 -27.12 -33.49 8.60
C SER A 731 -26.39 -33.64 7.26
N SER A 732 -26.06 -32.52 6.62
CA SER A 732 -25.38 -32.49 5.32
C SER A 732 -23.85 -32.57 5.46
N LEU A 733 -23.19 -33.22 4.48
CA LEU A 733 -21.74 -33.20 4.37
C LEU A 733 -21.23 -31.90 3.71
N THR A 734 -20.06 -31.43 4.16
CA THR A 734 -19.33 -30.33 3.54
C THR A 734 -19.03 -30.64 2.07
N ALA A 735 -19.31 -29.67 1.20
CA ALA A 735 -18.90 -29.73 -0.19
C ALA A 735 -17.38 -29.63 -0.31
N VAL A 736 -16.78 -30.45 -1.16
CA VAL A 736 -15.33 -30.50 -1.39
C VAL A 736 -15.05 -30.24 -2.85
N HIS A 737 -14.05 -29.41 -3.13
CA HIS A 737 -13.62 -29.15 -4.50
C HIS A 737 -12.55 -30.15 -4.93
N HIS A 738 -12.85 -30.94 -5.98
CA HIS A 738 -11.93 -31.89 -6.58
C HIS A 738 -11.36 -31.35 -7.88
N ARG A 739 -10.02 -31.38 -8.02
CA ARG A 739 -9.34 -30.94 -9.25
C ARG A 739 -8.69 -32.13 -9.97
N LYS A 740 -8.53 -31.99 -11.28
CA LYS A 740 -7.75 -32.95 -12.09
C LYS A 740 -6.27 -32.55 -12.15
N THR A 741 -5.98 -31.25 -12.05
CA THR A 741 -4.64 -30.67 -12.11
C THR A 741 -4.54 -29.51 -11.10
N GLY A 742 -3.33 -29.26 -10.59
CA GLY A 742 -3.05 -28.19 -9.62
C GLY A 742 -2.82 -26.81 -10.25
N SER A 743 -2.61 -26.74 -11.57
CA SER A 743 -2.22 -25.51 -12.27
C SER A 743 -3.39 -24.68 -12.81
N ARG A 744 -4.63 -25.17 -12.72
CA ARG A 744 -5.84 -24.47 -13.19
C ARG A 744 -7.02 -24.76 -12.28
N TYR A 745 -7.94 -23.80 -12.19
CA TYR A 745 -9.22 -23.92 -11.48
C TYR A 745 -10.25 -24.70 -12.28
#